data_AF-A0A242A4G7-F1
#
_entry.id   AF-A0A242A4G7-F1
#
_cell.length_a   1.000
_cell.length_b   1.000
_cell.length_c   1.000
_cell.angle_alpha   90.00
_cell.angle_beta   90.00
_cell.angle_gamma   90.00
#
_symmetry.space_group_name_H-M   'P 1'
#
loop_
_entity.id
_entity.type
_entity.pdbx_description
1 polymer ?
#
loop_
_entity_poly.entity_id
_entity_poly.type
_entity_poly.pdbx_seq_one_letter_code
_entity_poly.pdbx_strand_id
1 'polypeptide(L)'
;MNVYKKIAVWGLIFTIMSSLITTFGLNSVEASQVVDEATIEKLRVHQPDYFVKPMAATSDTTPTEEIQAFSFVNKTYQTTINQLVLLQFTSKLAVDEVLVRIPASGQVYTSYFSKGETFQHAHGEYWTLRTQGKRTAFELPVFFEAAGQYFVTIGHDADFFYLEVEQNRSILFKESENIAEVDERSVKEAQHEGNMDFVYAIESNLDISQDLLDIENERILEETRDPHDRSISNVDNWPQFLAAWNSDATSIINLTSAITDGPDTLNVRDQSIRIEFDRHHLNLFYESNVLSVTGAADLVLSSVPDNSARLIGHLRPPTRMNPAIIQSGSGRVLITNQAVIETGASLQNLSIERGSTLNNSQSYIEVSPNGCIEISNSDNRATGIFDTTIKMPGNAYVNITGSQALINRDLWDFVDLQLNGPQARNIVSAITTPDDFEVVYANSGLGNPSSKQSIGISAFNGNAPPRPLYTLSIAPNPSQGGNPTPRLGPIRQGSTTTIAANPNEGYRFVHWEIISGRGSRIADKSAETTTFTMGSERTEVRAVYEEVQFGEVHVRHVDKEGGNIVSPEVITGVIGDSYETAAKEIPNYYLFETPVNAKGFFETDPIEVIYVYGKNPVAPVDPLDPDVEVNPENKPDLPPHQDTLSIDFVSSFNFGQQAISAKERTYYAKPQRLLNADGSINEIEERPNYIQISDRRIPHLRHGWQLAVTQKEQFKTQNGFELIGARIHLANQELVSSHWNNPPSIQVPDSFELIPGHKRTLLLADENQGEGTWIYRFGDPDTLNESVGLTVPATAAVEADHYTTTFEWELSSVPGNY
;
A
#
# COMPACT_ATOMS: atom_id res chain seq x y z
N MET A 1 72.85 -34.62 11.26
CA MET A 1 73.93 -34.68 10.25
C MET A 1 73.52 -35.71 9.21
N ASN A 2 73.43 -35.30 7.93
CA ASN A 2 73.21 -36.15 6.75
C ASN A 2 71.88 -36.94 6.62
N VAL A 3 71.32 -37.20 5.43
CA VAL A 3 71.31 -36.46 4.14
C VAL A 3 70.21 -37.04 3.21
N TYR A 4 69.46 -36.16 2.53
CA TYR A 4 68.77 -36.29 1.22
C TYR A 4 68.21 -37.63 0.68
N LYS A 5 66.88 -37.63 0.49
CA LYS A 5 66.14 -37.44 -0.82
C LYS A 5 66.26 -38.52 -1.94
N LYS A 6 65.12 -38.73 -2.64
CA LYS A 6 64.84 -39.30 -3.99
C LYS A 6 64.30 -40.76 -4.01
N ILE A 7 63.41 -41.21 -4.91
CA ILE A 7 62.53 -40.63 -5.98
C ILE A 7 61.47 -41.70 -6.38
N ALA A 8 60.28 -41.29 -6.87
CA ALA A 8 59.34 -41.91 -7.87
C ALA A 8 59.21 -43.46 -8.08
N VAL A 9 58.11 -44.08 -8.55
CA VAL A 9 56.73 -43.70 -8.93
C VAL A 9 55.89 -45.00 -9.08
N TRP A 10 54.64 -44.98 -8.61
CA TRP A 10 53.44 -45.79 -8.98
C TRP A 10 53.48 -47.33 -9.19
N GLY A 11 52.53 -48.01 -8.52
CA GLY A 11 52.06 -49.38 -8.79
C GLY A 11 50.71 -49.64 -8.11
N LEU A 12 49.75 -50.23 -8.83
CA LEU A 12 48.33 -50.33 -8.44
C LEU A 12 48.04 -51.35 -7.30
N ILE A 13 47.04 -50.99 -6.48
CA ILE A 13 45.98 -51.82 -5.86
C ILE A 13 46.38 -53.18 -5.25
N PHE A 14 46.12 -53.33 -3.94
CA PHE A 14 45.72 -54.61 -3.36
C PHE A 14 44.70 -54.46 -2.23
N THR A 15 43.93 -55.52 -1.99
CA THR A 15 42.74 -55.58 -1.15
C THR A 15 43.00 -56.08 0.29
N ILE A 16 42.23 -55.53 1.24
CA ILE A 16 41.59 -56.22 2.38
C ILE A 16 42.45 -56.61 3.64
N MET A 17 41.98 -56.08 4.78
CA MET A 17 41.99 -56.60 6.19
C MET A 17 43.17 -56.40 7.17
N SER A 18 42.75 -55.81 8.32
CA SER A 18 43.04 -56.21 9.71
C SER A 18 44.19 -55.56 10.52
N SER A 19 43.81 -55.21 11.76
CA SER A 19 44.59 -55.16 13.02
C SER A 19 45.68 -54.10 13.25
N LEU A 20 45.32 -53.17 14.16
CA LEU A 20 46.03 -52.74 15.40
C LEU A 20 47.46 -52.17 15.28
N ILE A 21 47.65 -50.86 15.51
CA ILE A 21 47.90 -50.23 16.84
C ILE A 21 49.21 -50.72 17.50
N THR A 22 50.16 -49.79 17.74
CA THR A 22 50.52 -49.30 19.10
C THR A 22 51.56 -48.17 19.01
N THR A 23 51.28 -47.06 19.71
CA THR A 23 52.16 -46.17 20.54
C THR A 23 51.78 -44.70 20.37
N PHE A 24 51.66 -43.84 21.38
CA PHE A 24 51.61 -43.92 22.86
C PHE A 24 50.37 -43.10 23.29
N GLY A 25 49.74 -43.22 24.46
CA GLY A 25 50.13 -43.81 25.73
C GLY A 25 49.71 -42.87 26.87
N LEU A 26 48.45 -42.98 27.31
CA LEU A 26 47.89 -42.25 28.45
C LEU A 26 46.99 -43.22 29.23
N ASN A 27 47.41 -43.60 30.44
CA ASN A 27 46.57 -44.31 31.40
C ASN A 27 46.06 -43.33 32.46
N SER A 28 44.83 -43.59 32.89
CA SER A 28 44.11 -42.87 33.94
C SER A 28 44.62 -43.19 35.35
N VAL A 29 44.24 -42.37 36.32
CA VAL A 29 43.33 -42.73 37.43
C VAL A 29 42.98 -41.49 38.28
N GLU A 30 41.70 -41.39 38.62
CA GLU A 30 41.01 -40.64 39.69
C GLU A 30 41.68 -39.45 40.42
N ALA A 31 40.98 -38.31 40.42
CA ALA A 31 40.74 -37.52 41.63
C ALA A 31 39.47 -36.64 41.48
N SER A 32 38.59 -36.66 42.48
CA SER A 32 37.39 -35.84 42.55
C SER A 32 37.71 -34.35 42.72
N GLN A 33 36.96 -33.46 42.07
CA GLN A 33 36.68 -32.13 42.63
C GLN A 33 35.19 -31.80 42.58
N VAL A 34 34.66 -31.54 43.77
CA VAL A 34 33.30 -31.08 44.03
C VAL A 34 33.18 -29.64 43.54
N VAL A 35 32.13 -29.33 42.77
CA VAL A 35 31.74 -27.94 42.54
C VAL A 35 31.13 -27.41 43.83
N ASP A 36 31.71 -26.35 44.37
CA ASP A 36 31.30 -25.75 45.64
C ASP A 36 29.84 -25.29 45.63
N GLU A 37 29.07 -25.77 46.60
CA GLU A 37 27.64 -25.51 46.77
C GLU A 37 27.37 -24.02 47.03
N ALA A 38 28.32 -23.30 47.65
CA ALA A 38 28.23 -21.85 47.87
C ALA A 38 28.42 -21.02 46.58
N THR A 39 28.91 -21.63 45.49
CA THR A 39 28.99 -21.00 44.17
C THR A 39 27.68 -21.13 43.38
N ILE A 40 26.95 -22.24 43.56
CA ILE A 40 25.61 -22.42 42.96
C ILE A 40 24.58 -21.49 43.64
N GLU A 41 24.67 -21.33 44.97
CA GLU A 41 23.69 -20.55 45.72
C GLU A 41 23.72 -19.03 45.43
N LYS A 42 24.84 -18.50 44.89
CA LYS A 42 24.94 -17.10 44.43
C LYS A 42 24.28 -16.82 43.08
N LEU A 43 23.97 -17.85 42.28
CA LEU A 43 23.23 -17.72 41.02
C LEU A 43 21.72 -17.91 41.21
N ARG A 44 21.25 -18.16 42.44
CA ARG A 44 19.87 -18.54 42.75
C ARG A 44 18.98 -17.42 43.27
N VAL A 45 19.49 -16.18 43.32
CA VAL A 45 18.76 -15.01 43.81
C VAL A 45 18.36 -14.10 42.66
N HIS A 46 17.29 -14.47 41.94
CA HIS A 46 16.19 -13.61 41.44
C HIS A 46 15.28 -14.41 40.47
N GLN A 47 14.33 -15.15 41.05
CA GLN A 47 13.06 -15.50 40.42
C GLN A 47 11.94 -15.19 41.42
N PRO A 48 10.80 -14.71 40.92
CA PRO A 48 9.50 -15.19 41.41
C PRO A 48 8.76 -15.96 40.31
N ASP A 49 7.98 -16.97 40.73
CA ASP A 49 7.15 -17.83 39.89
C ASP A 49 6.04 -17.10 39.12
N TYR A 50 5.45 -17.76 38.12
CA TYR A 50 4.10 -18.35 38.27
C TYR A 50 3.83 -19.43 37.20
N PHE A 51 3.43 -20.61 37.65
CA PHE A 51 2.78 -21.63 36.79
C PHE A 51 1.35 -21.19 36.44
N VAL A 52 1.03 -21.09 35.16
CA VAL A 52 -0.34 -21.23 34.65
C VAL A 52 -0.35 -22.15 33.41
N LYS A 53 -1.47 -22.85 33.22
CA LYS A 53 -1.77 -23.90 32.22
C LYS A 53 -1.53 -23.50 30.74
N PRO A 54 -1.46 -24.48 29.81
CA PRO A 54 -1.10 -24.23 28.42
C PRO A 54 -2.14 -23.36 27.72
N MET A 55 -1.67 -22.29 27.09
CA MET A 55 -2.44 -21.46 26.16
C MET A 55 -2.14 -21.89 24.72
N ALA A 56 -3.07 -21.56 23.82
CA ALA A 56 -3.19 -22.02 22.44
C ALA A 56 -1.88 -22.19 21.65
N ALA A 57 -1.87 -23.17 20.75
CA ALA A 57 -0.95 -23.18 19.62
C ALA A 57 -1.16 -21.91 18.81
N THR A 58 -0.24 -20.95 18.97
CA THR A 58 -0.10 -19.83 18.04
C THR A 58 0.26 -20.38 16.67
N SER A 59 -0.39 -19.87 15.63
CA SER A 59 -0.06 -20.16 14.24
C SER A 59 1.43 -19.94 13.99
N ASP A 60 2.14 -21.02 13.68
CA ASP A 60 3.58 -21.02 13.46
C ASP A 60 3.88 -20.44 12.06
N THR A 61 3.83 -19.11 11.94
CA THR A 61 4.31 -18.42 10.76
C THR A 61 5.84 -18.43 10.78
N THR A 62 6.44 -19.43 10.13
CA THR A 62 7.86 -19.38 9.77
C THR A 62 8.18 -18.03 9.12
N PRO A 63 9.27 -17.35 9.50
CA PRO A 63 9.61 -16.06 8.92
C PRO A 63 9.83 -16.22 7.40
N THR A 64 9.11 -15.45 6.60
CA THR A 64 9.45 -15.27 5.19
C THR A 64 10.75 -14.49 5.14
N GLU A 65 11.86 -15.16 4.82
CA GLU A 65 13.16 -14.51 4.64
C GLU A 65 13.06 -13.51 3.48
N GLU A 66 13.31 -12.23 3.75
CA GLU A 66 13.26 -11.20 2.72
C GLU A 66 14.50 -11.34 1.82
N ILE A 67 14.28 -11.68 0.55
CA ILE A 67 15.36 -11.84 -0.44
C ILE A 67 15.73 -10.48 -1.04
N GLN A 68 17.03 -10.27 -1.27
CA GLN A 68 17.54 -9.10 -1.99
C GLN A 68 17.08 -9.10 -3.45
N ALA A 69 16.51 -7.98 -3.89
CA ALA A 69 16.22 -7.70 -5.29
C ALA A 69 16.70 -6.28 -5.64
N PHE A 70 16.96 -6.04 -6.92
CA PHE A 70 17.30 -4.74 -7.49
C PHE A 70 16.33 -4.43 -8.64
N SER A 71 15.95 -3.17 -8.81
CA SER A 71 15.17 -2.73 -9.98
C SER A 71 15.44 -1.26 -10.30
N PHE A 72 15.67 -0.96 -11.56
CA PHE A 72 15.55 0.40 -12.09
C PHE A 72 14.12 0.92 -11.93
N VAL A 73 13.99 2.25 -11.81
CA VAL A 73 12.71 2.97 -11.68
C VAL A 73 12.02 3.11 -13.04
N ASN A 74 12.79 3.30 -14.11
CA ASN A 74 12.37 3.26 -15.50
C ASN A 74 13.21 2.19 -16.22
N LYS A 75 12.73 1.61 -17.32
CA LYS A 75 13.37 0.52 -18.06
C LYS A 75 13.99 0.97 -19.38
N THR A 76 13.40 1.96 -20.07
CA THR A 76 13.93 2.44 -21.36
C THR A 76 14.04 3.96 -21.43
N TYR A 77 15.05 4.46 -22.14
CA TYR A 77 15.18 5.90 -22.43
C TYR A 77 15.90 6.17 -23.76
N GLN A 78 15.46 7.20 -24.47
CA GLN A 78 16.13 7.71 -25.68
C GLN A 78 16.94 8.97 -25.35
N THR A 79 18.21 9.01 -25.74
CA THR A 79 19.14 10.11 -25.44
C THR A 79 20.04 10.42 -26.64
N THR A 80 21.00 11.35 -26.49
CA THR A 80 21.98 11.67 -27.53
C THR A 80 23.42 11.56 -27.04
N ILE A 81 24.36 11.42 -27.97
CA ILE A 81 25.80 11.36 -27.67
C ILE A 81 26.23 12.48 -26.71
N ASN A 82 26.97 12.10 -25.67
CA ASN A 82 27.50 12.97 -24.59
C ASN A 82 26.45 13.67 -23.70
N GLN A 83 25.15 13.37 -23.82
CA GLN A 83 24.17 13.82 -22.84
C GLN A 83 24.35 13.06 -21.51
N LEU A 84 24.42 13.79 -20.40
CA LEU A 84 24.43 13.21 -19.06
C LEU A 84 23.01 12.81 -18.67
N VAL A 85 22.85 11.52 -18.36
CA VAL A 85 21.58 10.89 -17.99
C VAL A 85 21.70 10.31 -16.57
N LEU A 86 20.79 10.68 -15.68
CA LEU A 86 20.65 10.06 -14.35
C LEU A 86 19.70 8.86 -14.44
N LEU A 87 20.27 7.65 -14.31
CA LEU A 87 19.49 6.43 -14.13
C LEU A 87 19.20 6.22 -12.64
N GLN A 88 17.93 6.03 -12.29
CA GLN A 88 17.50 5.79 -10.91
C GLN A 88 17.16 4.32 -10.71
N PHE A 89 17.65 3.73 -9.62
CA PHE A 89 17.33 2.35 -9.25
C PHE A 89 17.22 2.14 -7.75
N THR A 90 16.60 1.04 -7.37
CA THR A 90 16.25 0.69 -5.99
C THR A 90 16.70 -0.71 -5.62
N SER A 91 16.79 -0.98 -4.33
CA SER A 91 17.10 -2.30 -3.78
C SER A 91 16.13 -2.65 -2.65
N LYS A 92 15.66 -3.90 -2.61
CA LYS A 92 14.63 -4.35 -1.67
C LYS A 92 15.12 -4.36 -0.22
N LEU A 93 16.32 -4.89 0.03
CA LEU A 93 17.03 -4.70 1.29
C LEU A 93 18.05 -3.57 1.13
N ALA A 94 18.43 -2.95 2.26
CA ALA A 94 19.39 -1.87 2.29
C ALA A 94 20.83 -2.39 2.12
N VAL A 95 21.52 -1.90 1.09
CA VAL A 95 22.90 -2.28 0.74
C VAL A 95 23.81 -1.05 0.67
N ASP A 96 25.09 -1.25 0.95
CA ASP A 96 26.17 -0.27 0.85
C ASP A 96 27.11 -0.53 -0.35
N GLU A 97 26.87 -1.61 -1.08
CA GLU A 97 27.62 -2.02 -2.27
C GLU A 97 26.66 -2.53 -3.35
N VAL A 98 26.82 -2.07 -4.59
CA VAL A 98 26.06 -2.49 -5.77
C VAL A 98 27.02 -2.73 -6.94
N LEU A 99 26.91 -3.87 -7.59
CA LEU A 99 27.59 -4.15 -8.86
C LEU A 99 26.76 -3.61 -10.03
N VAL A 100 27.41 -2.89 -10.94
CA VAL A 100 26.79 -2.21 -12.09
C VAL A 100 27.59 -2.55 -13.36
N ARG A 101 26.93 -3.01 -14.42
CA ARG A 101 27.56 -3.19 -15.74
C ARG A 101 27.34 -1.95 -16.60
N ILE A 102 28.39 -1.46 -17.24
CA ILE A 102 28.32 -0.35 -18.19
C ILE A 102 29.11 -0.75 -19.45
N PRO A 103 28.46 -0.81 -20.63
CA PRO A 103 29.12 -1.18 -21.88
C PRO A 103 30.32 -0.30 -22.19
N ALA A 104 31.30 -0.83 -22.92
CA ALA A 104 32.56 -0.13 -23.23
C ALA A 104 32.42 1.25 -23.90
N SER A 105 31.29 1.56 -24.54
CA SER A 105 30.96 2.88 -25.12
C SER A 105 30.37 3.90 -24.13
N GLY A 106 30.05 3.46 -22.91
CA GLY A 106 29.44 4.24 -21.85
C GLY A 106 30.43 4.57 -20.72
N GLN A 107 30.22 5.71 -20.06
CA GLN A 107 31.05 6.20 -18.96
C GLN A 107 30.19 6.77 -17.83
N VAL A 108 30.72 6.75 -16.60
CA VAL A 108 30.08 7.37 -15.43
C VAL A 108 30.74 8.70 -15.11
N TYR A 109 29.92 9.72 -14.85
CA TYR A 109 30.42 11.00 -14.37
C TYR A 109 30.77 10.91 -12.87
N THR A 110 31.96 10.38 -12.59
CA THR A 110 32.44 10.06 -11.22
C THR A 110 32.52 11.26 -10.28
N SER A 111 32.58 12.49 -10.79
CA SER A 111 32.57 13.72 -9.98
C SER A 111 31.19 14.11 -9.43
N TYR A 112 30.13 13.35 -9.78
CA TYR A 112 28.82 13.44 -9.14
C TYR A 112 28.82 12.90 -7.71
N PHE A 113 29.62 11.87 -7.44
CA PHE A 113 29.57 11.15 -6.17
C PHE A 113 30.13 11.98 -5.01
N SER A 114 29.44 11.90 -3.87
CA SER A 114 29.78 12.67 -2.69
C SER A 114 31.05 12.15 -2.01
N LYS A 115 31.60 12.96 -1.08
CA LYS A 115 32.91 12.69 -0.46
C LYS A 115 32.88 11.49 0.50
N GLY A 116 32.98 10.29 -0.07
CA GLY A 116 32.97 9.00 0.61
C GLY A 116 32.16 7.92 -0.10
N GLU A 117 31.51 8.24 -1.22
CA GLU A 117 31.09 7.26 -2.22
C GLU A 117 32.28 6.93 -3.14
N THR A 118 32.33 5.69 -3.63
CA THR A 118 33.37 5.28 -4.59
C THR A 118 32.79 4.43 -5.71
N PHE A 119 33.17 4.74 -6.94
CA PHE A 119 32.90 3.92 -8.11
C PHE A 119 34.22 3.31 -8.60
N GLN A 120 34.37 2.00 -8.51
CA GLN A 120 35.63 1.29 -8.77
C GLN A 120 35.42 0.19 -9.82
N HIS A 121 36.41 -0.03 -10.69
CA HIS A 121 36.35 -1.15 -11.65
C HIS A 121 36.42 -2.49 -10.92
N ALA A 122 35.59 -3.45 -11.33
CA ALA A 122 35.56 -4.79 -10.76
C ALA A 122 36.20 -5.82 -11.71
N HIS A 123 35.56 -6.10 -12.84
CA HIS A 123 36.05 -7.01 -13.89
C HIS A 123 35.22 -6.78 -15.17
N GLY A 124 35.81 -7.01 -16.36
CA GLY A 124 35.08 -6.81 -17.62
C GLY A 124 34.46 -5.42 -17.73
N GLU A 125 33.14 -5.38 -17.99
CA GLU A 125 32.33 -4.16 -18.03
C GLU A 125 31.68 -3.79 -16.67
N TYR A 126 32.01 -4.52 -15.59
CA TYR A 126 31.45 -4.34 -14.26
C TYR A 126 32.25 -3.38 -13.39
N TRP A 127 31.50 -2.62 -12.61
CA TRP A 127 31.96 -1.61 -11.67
C TRP A 127 31.21 -1.75 -10.36
N THR A 128 31.89 -1.50 -9.25
CA THR A 128 31.31 -1.51 -7.90
C THR A 128 31.04 -0.07 -7.45
N LEU A 129 29.76 0.25 -7.24
CA LEU A 129 29.33 1.45 -6.54
C LEU A 129 29.26 1.15 -5.04
N ARG A 130 30.00 1.92 -4.22
CA ARG A 130 29.93 1.87 -2.75
C ARG A 130 29.44 3.19 -2.17
N THR A 131 28.54 3.11 -1.18
CA THR A 131 28.01 4.26 -0.44
C THR A 131 28.53 4.30 0.99
N GLN A 132 28.49 5.47 1.66
CA GLN A 132 28.94 5.61 3.06
C GLN A 132 28.13 4.82 4.10
N GLY A 133 26.99 4.26 3.70
CA GLY A 133 26.10 3.46 4.53
C GLY A 133 25.00 2.84 3.68
N LYS A 134 24.27 1.90 4.27
CA LYS A 134 23.25 1.12 3.58
C LYS A 134 22.06 1.98 3.13
N ARG A 135 21.65 1.84 1.87
CA ARG A 135 20.54 2.57 1.23
C ARG A 135 19.70 1.60 0.38
N THR A 136 18.49 2.03 0.02
CA THR A 136 17.56 1.31 -0.86
C THR A 136 17.26 2.04 -2.16
N ALA A 137 17.88 3.21 -2.40
CA ALA A 137 17.73 4.03 -3.59
C ALA A 137 19.08 4.62 -4.01
N PHE A 138 19.33 4.64 -5.31
CA PHE A 138 20.62 4.95 -5.92
C PHE A 138 20.43 5.71 -7.24
N GLU A 139 21.41 6.53 -7.58
CA GLU A 139 21.45 7.30 -8.83
C GLU A 139 22.78 7.07 -9.53
N LEU A 140 22.73 6.81 -10.84
CA LEU A 140 23.88 6.49 -11.67
C LEU A 140 23.95 7.47 -12.86
N PRO A 141 24.90 8.43 -12.85
CA PRO A 141 25.07 9.41 -13.92
C PRO A 141 25.90 8.83 -15.07
N VAL A 142 25.24 8.42 -16.15
CA VAL A 142 25.90 7.84 -17.35
C VAL A 142 25.88 8.80 -18.53
N PHE A 143 26.84 8.64 -19.44
CA PHE A 143 26.82 9.20 -20.80
C PHE A 143 27.49 8.23 -21.77
N PHE A 144 27.20 8.37 -23.07
CA PHE A 144 27.73 7.51 -24.13
C PHE A 144 28.38 8.34 -25.24
N GLU A 145 29.57 7.94 -25.68
CA GLU A 145 30.35 8.68 -26.69
C GLU A 145 29.99 8.32 -28.14
N ALA A 146 29.22 7.24 -28.34
CA ALA A 146 28.83 6.74 -29.66
C ALA A 146 27.33 6.43 -29.72
N ALA A 147 26.71 6.72 -30.87
CA ALA A 147 25.33 6.34 -31.13
C ALA A 147 25.19 4.81 -31.23
N GLY A 148 24.10 4.26 -30.69
CA GLY A 148 23.90 2.82 -30.57
C GLY A 148 22.77 2.46 -29.60
N GLN A 149 22.60 1.15 -29.41
CA GLN A 149 21.63 0.55 -28.50
C GLN A 149 22.41 -0.16 -27.39
N TYR A 150 22.11 0.14 -26.13
CA TYR A 150 22.94 -0.26 -24.99
C TYR A 150 22.11 -0.77 -23.81
N PHE A 151 22.63 -1.80 -23.14
CA PHE A 151 22.09 -2.31 -21.86
C PHE A 151 23.03 -1.91 -20.72
N VAL A 152 22.50 -1.21 -19.72
CA VAL A 152 23.16 -0.95 -18.44
C VAL A 152 22.50 -1.84 -17.39
N THR A 153 23.25 -2.63 -16.63
CA THR A 153 22.66 -3.61 -15.70
C THR A 153 23.10 -3.38 -14.26
N ILE A 154 22.32 -3.88 -13.31
CA ILE A 154 22.56 -3.75 -11.87
C ILE A 154 22.40 -5.09 -11.15
N GLY A 155 23.11 -5.25 -10.04
CA GLY A 155 22.93 -6.37 -9.11
C GLY A 155 23.23 -7.73 -9.75
N HIS A 156 24.37 -7.86 -10.44
CA HIS A 156 24.74 -9.07 -11.19
C HIS A 156 23.74 -9.41 -12.32
N ASP A 157 23.25 -8.39 -13.01
CA ASP A 157 22.29 -8.49 -14.11
C ASP A 157 20.88 -8.88 -13.69
N ALA A 158 20.56 -8.75 -12.39
CA ALA A 158 19.21 -8.93 -11.86
C ALA A 158 18.17 -7.98 -12.48
N ASP A 159 18.59 -6.83 -13.02
CA ASP A 159 17.76 -5.93 -13.82
C ASP A 159 18.60 -5.12 -14.82
N PHE A 160 17.97 -4.68 -15.92
CA PHE A 160 18.59 -3.89 -16.98
C PHE A 160 17.82 -2.60 -17.31
N PHE A 161 18.57 -1.65 -17.86
CA PHE A 161 18.08 -0.40 -18.43
C PHE A 161 18.53 -0.32 -19.89
N TYR A 162 17.60 -0.14 -20.81
CA TYR A 162 17.85 -0.03 -22.25
C TYR A 162 17.93 1.43 -22.71
N LEU A 163 19.04 1.79 -23.38
CA LEU A 163 19.31 3.13 -23.88
C LEU A 163 19.49 3.14 -25.40
N GLU A 164 18.68 3.95 -26.09
CA GLU A 164 18.93 4.31 -27.48
C GLU A 164 19.61 5.67 -27.55
N VAL A 165 20.84 5.69 -28.03
CA VAL A 165 21.68 6.89 -28.13
C VAL A 165 21.72 7.34 -29.59
N GLU A 166 21.10 8.46 -29.90
CA GLU A 166 21.14 9.06 -31.24
C GLU A 166 22.35 9.99 -31.44
N GLN A 167 22.75 10.18 -32.71
CA GLN A 167 23.60 11.31 -33.07
C GLN A 167 22.85 12.63 -32.81
N ASN A 168 23.50 13.56 -32.11
CA ASN A 168 22.94 14.87 -31.81
C ASN A 168 22.69 15.67 -33.11
N ARG A 169 21.41 15.71 -33.56
CA ARG A 169 21.00 16.41 -34.80
C ARG A 169 21.03 17.94 -34.70
N SER A 170 21.35 18.51 -33.53
CA SER A 170 21.22 19.95 -33.24
C SER A 170 22.28 20.86 -33.87
N ILE A 171 23.14 20.36 -34.75
CA ILE A 171 24.20 21.13 -35.44
C ILE A 171 23.87 21.39 -36.93
N LEU A 172 22.80 20.79 -37.48
CA LEU A 172 22.49 20.87 -38.92
C LEU A 172 21.59 22.04 -39.37
N PHE A 173 21.22 22.97 -38.48
CA PHE A 173 20.43 24.17 -38.82
C PHE A 173 21.00 25.45 -38.19
N LYS A 174 22.26 25.80 -38.49
CA LYS A 174 22.77 27.18 -38.28
C LYS A 174 23.96 27.64 -39.14
N GLU A 175 24.34 26.92 -40.19
CA GLU A 175 25.38 27.36 -41.15
C GLU A 175 24.82 27.56 -42.57
N SER A 176 23.91 28.51 -42.73
CA SER A 176 23.61 29.09 -44.06
C SER A 176 23.04 30.51 -44.00
N GLU A 177 23.69 31.44 -43.28
CA GLU A 177 23.72 32.85 -43.69
C GLU A 177 24.79 33.69 -42.97
N ASN A 178 25.54 34.46 -43.77
CA ASN A 178 26.43 35.57 -43.42
C ASN A 178 27.63 35.34 -42.47
N ILE A 179 28.79 35.19 -43.11
CA ILE A 179 30.12 35.49 -42.57
C ILE A 179 30.26 37.02 -42.41
N ALA A 180 30.59 37.49 -41.20
CA ALA A 180 31.14 38.83 -40.96
C ALA A 180 32.03 38.86 -39.70
N GLU A 181 33.34 38.77 -39.92
CA GLU A 181 34.43 39.48 -39.21
C GLU A 181 34.20 40.02 -37.78
N VAL A 182 34.97 39.52 -36.78
CA VAL A 182 36.18 40.19 -36.16
C VAL A 182 36.45 39.86 -34.67
N ASP A 183 37.75 39.71 -34.37
CA ASP A 183 38.50 39.78 -33.10
C ASP A 183 38.09 39.01 -31.83
N GLU A 184 38.90 37.98 -31.54
CA GLU A 184 39.82 37.91 -30.38
C GLU A 184 39.60 38.89 -29.19
N ARG A 185 38.45 38.85 -28.50
CA ARG A 185 38.33 39.49 -27.17
C ARG A 185 37.49 38.80 -26.10
N SER A 186 36.97 37.61 -26.37
CA SER A 186 36.07 36.87 -25.45
C SER A 186 36.66 35.58 -24.85
N VAL A 187 37.92 35.21 -25.14
CA VAL A 187 38.56 33.98 -24.63
C VAL A 187 39.06 34.10 -23.17
N LYS A 188 38.60 35.09 -22.41
CA LYS A 188 38.96 35.31 -21.00
C LYS A 188 37.80 35.77 -20.10
N GLU A 189 36.59 35.27 -20.32
CA GLU A 189 35.52 35.35 -19.33
C GLU A 189 34.49 34.22 -19.54
N ALA A 190 34.94 32.98 -19.27
CA ALA A 190 34.09 31.79 -19.17
C ALA A 190 34.57 30.84 -18.06
N GLN A 191 35.08 31.42 -16.97
CA GLN A 191 34.98 30.77 -15.65
C GLN A 191 33.68 31.27 -15.01
N HIS A 192 32.58 30.64 -15.42
CA HIS A 192 31.36 30.56 -14.64
C HIS A 192 31.02 29.08 -14.50
N GLU A 193 30.32 28.75 -13.43
CA GLU A 193 29.85 27.40 -13.14
C GLU A 193 28.94 26.95 -14.29
N GLY A 194 29.49 26.11 -15.17
CA GLY A 194 28.72 25.43 -16.19
C GLY A 194 27.83 24.42 -15.50
N ASN A 195 26.58 24.81 -15.23
CA ASN A 195 25.53 23.92 -14.77
C ASN A 195 25.41 22.79 -15.81
N MET A 196 26.00 21.63 -15.52
CA MET A 196 25.84 20.47 -16.38
C MET A 196 24.45 19.92 -16.13
N ASP A 197 23.53 20.21 -17.05
CA ASP A 197 22.15 19.77 -16.96
C ASP A 197 22.08 18.25 -17.11
N PHE A 198 22.09 17.57 -15.97
CA PHE A 198 21.71 16.16 -15.85
C PHE A 198 20.24 16.03 -16.22
N VAL A 199 19.93 15.12 -17.14
CA VAL A 199 18.54 14.77 -17.47
C VAL A 199 18.20 13.48 -16.74
N TYR A 200 17.13 13.51 -15.93
CA TYR A 200 16.60 12.28 -15.34
C TYR A 200 16.01 11.41 -16.45
N ALA A 201 16.42 10.14 -16.51
CA ALA A 201 15.79 9.19 -17.41
C ALA A 201 14.34 8.98 -16.99
N ILE A 202 13.41 9.16 -17.93
CA ILE A 202 11.98 8.89 -17.78
C ILE A 202 11.57 7.81 -18.77
N GLU A 203 10.61 6.96 -18.41
CA GLU A 203 10.21 5.83 -19.24
C GLU A 203 9.81 6.25 -20.67
N SER A 204 10.52 5.71 -21.67
CA SER A 204 10.26 5.98 -23.09
C SER A 204 9.47 4.88 -23.79
N ASN A 205 9.23 3.73 -23.12
CA ASN A 205 8.54 2.56 -23.66
C ASN A 205 9.08 2.09 -25.04
N LEU A 206 10.40 2.05 -25.18
CA LEU A 206 11.07 1.62 -26.41
C LEU A 206 10.88 0.12 -26.63
N ASP A 207 10.63 -0.28 -27.88
CA ASP A 207 10.47 -1.68 -28.27
C ASP A 207 11.84 -2.33 -28.47
N ILE A 208 12.14 -3.37 -27.69
CA ILE A 208 13.44 -4.05 -27.71
C ILE A 208 13.32 -5.29 -28.60
N SER A 209 14.05 -5.31 -29.71
CA SER A 209 14.06 -6.44 -30.64
C SER A 209 14.50 -7.73 -29.94
N GLN A 210 13.82 -8.85 -30.25
CA GLN A 210 14.17 -10.18 -29.72
C GLN A 210 15.64 -10.53 -29.99
N ASP A 211 16.17 -10.18 -31.17
CA ASP A 211 17.58 -10.41 -31.51
C ASP A 211 18.56 -9.76 -30.50
N LEU A 212 18.20 -8.59 -29.94
CA LEU A 212 19.01 -7.89 -28.93
C LEU A 212 18.89 -8.54 -27.54
N LEU A 213 17.68 -8.99 -27.19
CA LEU A 213 17.44 -9.74 -25.95
C LEU A 213 18.17 -11.09 -25.98
N ASP A 214 18.18 -11.78 -27.12
CA ASP A 214 18.89 -13.05 -27.29
C ASP A 214 20.41 -12.87 -27.16
N ILE A 215 20.98 -11.79 -27.72
CA ILE A 215 22.40 -11.44 -27.57
C ILE A 215 22.75 -11.14 -26.10
N GLU A 216 21.92 -10.37 -25.39
CA GLU A 216 22.16 -10.02 -23.99
C GLU A 216 21.98 -11.25 -23.07
N ASN A 217 21.00 -12.13 -23.36
CA ASN A 217 20.83 -13.42 -22.67
C ASN A 217 22.03 -14.36 -22.90
N GLU A 218 22.57 -14.45 -24.12
CA GLU A 218 23.77 -15.25 -24.38
C GLU A 218 24.99 -14.69 -23.62
N ARG A 219 25.11 -13.36 -23.46
CA ARG A 219 26.15 -12.73 -22.63
C ARG A 219 25.99 -13.06 -21.14
N ILE A 220 24.78 -12.95 -20.56
CA ILE A 220 24.51 -13.30 -19.16
C ILE A 220 24.83 -14.79 -18.88
N LEU A 221 24.52 -15.66 -19.85
CA LEU A 221 24.90 -17.08 -19.78
C LEU A 221 26.42 -17.28 -19.75
N GLU A 222 27.18 -16.50 -20.53
CA GLU A 222 28.63 -16.65 -20.60
C GLU A 222 29.37 -16.30 -19.30
N GLU A 223 28.80 -15.41 -18.48
CA GLU A 223 29.38 -15.00 -17.20
C GLU A 223 29.05 -15.95 -16.05
N THR A 224 27.93 -16.67 -16.15
CA THR A 224 27.49 -17.66 -15.16
C THR A 224 28.10 -19.05 -15.39
N ARG A 225 28.62 -19.32 -16.59
CA ARG A 225 29.26 -20.60 -16.96
C ARG A 225 30.48 -20.94 -16.10
N ASP A 226 30.57 -22.20 -15.66
CA ASP A 226 31.77 -22.68 -14.97
C ASP A 226 32.99 -22.69 -15.93
N PRO A 227 34.16 -22.13 -15.52
CA PRO A 227 35.35 -22.08 -16.38
C PRO A 227 35.94 -23.43 -16.79
N HIS A 228 35.59 -24.52 -16.10
CA HIS A 228 36.10 -25.87 -16.33
C HIS A 228 35.07 -26.78 -17.01
N ASP A 229 33.78 -26.59 -16.73
CA ASP A 229 32.68 -27.30 -17.41
C ASP A 229 31.57 -26.32 -17.82
N ARG A 230 31.62 -25.87 -19.09
CA ARG A 230 30.68 -24.88 -19.64
C ARG A 230 29.25 -25.40 -19.84
N SER A 231 28.96 -26.65 -19.47
CA SER A 231 27.59 -27.16 -19.34
C SER A 231 26.98 -26.90 -17.95
N ILE A 232 27.78 -26.39 -17.01
CA ILE A 232 27.36 -25.95 -15.68
C ILE A 232 27.25 -24.42 -15.68
N SER A 233 26.16 -23.90 -15.12
CA SER A 233 25.93 -22.48 -14.90
C SER A 233 25.64 -22.24 -13.41
N ASN A 234 26.36 -21.30 -12.79
CA ASN A 234 26.20 -20.91 -11.40
C ASN A 234 25.42 -19.58 -11.36
N VAL A 235 24.26 -19.57 -10.72
CA VAL A 235 23.29 -18.47 -10.83
C VAL A 235 22.81 -17.99 -9.46
N ASP A 236 22.70 -16.67 -9.29
CA ASP A 236 22.26 -16.00 -8.06
C ASP A 236 20.98 -15.14 -8.20
N ASN A 237 20.47 -14.95 -9.43
CA ASN A 237 19.26 -14.16 -9.70
C ASN A 237 18.45 -14.66 -10.93
N TRP A 238 17.28 -14.05 -11.17
CA TRP A 238 16.33 -14.53 -12.17
C TRP A 238 16.82 -14.44 -13.63
N PRO A 239 17.32 -13.30 -14.17
CA PRO A 239 17.87 -13.25 -15.52
C PRO A 239 18.99 -14.27 -15.77
N GLN A 240 19.86 -14.50 -14.78
CA GLN A 240 20.87 -15.56 -14.85
C GLN A 240 20.24 -16.96 -14.96
N PHE A 241 19.24 -17.27 -14.12
CA PHE A 241 18.51 -18.54 -14.19
C PHE A 241 17.76 -18.71 -15.52
N LEU A 242 17.13 -17.65 -16.03
CA LEU A 242 16.43 -17.62 -17.32
C LEU A 242 17.38 -17.93 -18.49
N ALA A 243 18.53 -17.26 -18.55
CA ALA A 243 19.56 -17.48 -19.56
C ALA A 243 20.14 -18.91 -19.48
N ALA A 244 20.38 -19.41 -18.26
CA ALA A 244 20.83 -20.77 -18.02
C ALA A 244 19.78 -21.82 -18.45
N TRP A 245 18.51 -21.65 -18.09
CA TRP A 245 17.41 -22.55 -18.45
C TRP A 245 17.11 -22.53 -19.95
N ASN A 246 17.14 -21.36 -20.60
CA ASN A 246 16.78 -21.25 -22.01
C ASN A 246 17.85 -21.80 -22.97
N SER A 247 19.08 -22.07 -22.50
CA SER A 247 20.17 -22.58 -23.34
C SER A 247 20.28 -24.11 -23.36
N ASP A 248 20.20 -24.73 -24.54
CA ASP A 248 20.39 -26.18 -24.73
C ASP A 248 21.79 -26.67 -24.33
N ALA A 249 22.77 -25.77 -24.26
CA ALA A 249 24.14 -26.09 -23.83
C ALA A 249 24.27 -26.26 -22.31
N THR A 250 23.33 -25.73 -21.52
CA THR A 250 23.30 -25.90 -20.06
C THR A 250 22.70 -27.26 -19.71
N SER A 251 23.39 -28.05 -18.89
CA SER A 251 22.91 -29.33 -18.35
C SER A 251 22.78 -29.31 -16.81
N ILE A 252 23.48 -28.41 -16.13
CA ILE A 252 23.40 -28.21 -14.67
C ILE A 252 23.30 -26.71 -14.36
N ILE A 253 22.32 -26.35 -13.52
CA ILE A 253 22.16 -25.02 -12.93
C ILE A 253 22.41 -25.16 -11.42
N ASN A 254 23.44 -24.49 -10.89
CA ASN A 254 23.72 -24.42 -9.46
C ASN A 254 23.20 -23.09 -8.91
N LEU A 255 22.36 -23.13 -7.86
CA LEU A 255 21.91 -21.91 -7.18
C LEU A 255 22.95 -21.48 -6.14
N THR A 256 23.58 -20.33 -6.36
CA THR A 256 24.56 -19.72 -5.43
C THR A 256 23.93 -18.68 -4.51
N SER A 257 22.66 -18.33 -4.72
CA SER A 257 21.81 -17.51 -3.86
C SER A 257 20.35 -17.94 -3.97
N ALA A 258 19.48 -17.46 -3.09
CA ALA A 258 18.04 -17.64 -3.21
C ALA A 258 17.48 -16.74 -4.31
N ILE A 259 16.78 -17.34 -5.27
CA ILE A 259 16.25 -16.69 -6.47
C ILE A 259 14.74 -16.45 -6.30
N THR A 260 14.35 -15.18 -6.25
CA THR A 260 12.96 -14.77 -6.53
C THR A 260 12.68 -14.85 -8.01
N ASP A 261 11.41 -14.93 -8.38
CA ASP A 261 11.00 -14.95 -9.77
C ASP A 261 11.12 -13.59 -10.46
N GLY A 262 11.02 -13.62 -11.78
CA GLY A 262 10.85 -12.46 -12.65
C GLY A 262 9.78 -12.71 -13.70
N PRO A 263 9.43 -11.69 -14.52
CA PRO A 263 8.24 -11.70 -15.36
C PRO A 263 8.34 -12.63 -16.59
N ASP A 264 9.55 -13.02 -16.99
CA ASP A 264 9.81 -13.66 -18.28
C ASP A 264 9.54 -15.16 -18.29
N THR A 265 8.91 -15.64 -19.37
CA THR A 265 8.59 -17.06 -19.58
C THR A 265 9.83 -17.92 -19.82
N LEU A 266 9.95 -19.02 -19.07
CA LEU A 266 10.89 -20.10 -19.32
C LEU A 266 10.49 -20.89 -20.59
N ASN A 267 11.48 -21.32 -21.39
CA ASN A 267 11.21 -22.14 -22.57
C ASN A 267 10.86 -23.61 -22.23
N VAL A 268 10.33 -24.34 -23.21
CA VAL A 268 10.17 -25.81 -23.13
C VAL A 268 11.45 -26.47 -23.62
N ARG A 269 12.10 -27.24 -22.75
CA ARG A 269 13.36 -27.95 -23.07
C ARG A 269 13.12 -29.36 -23.58
N ASP A 270 13.90 -29.80 -24.57
CA ASP A 270 13.97 -31.21 -25.00
C ASP A 270 15.28 -31.91 -24.59
N GLN A 271 16.18 -31.18 -23.90
CA GLN A 271 17.42 -31.69 -23.30
C GLN A 271 17.30 -31.82 -21.77
N SER A 272 17.86 -32.89 -21.22
CA SER A 272 17.88 -33.14 -19.77
C SER A 272 18.60 -32.01 -19.03
N ILE A 273 18.09 -31.66 -17.85
CA ILE A 273 18.65 -30.59 -17.02
C ILE A 273 18.59 -30.92 -15.54
N ARG A 274 19.60 -30.50 -14.79
CA ARG A 274 19.62 -30.54 -13.33
C ARG A 274 19.59 -29.14 -12.73
N ILE A 275 18.82 -28.95 -11.67
CA ILE A 275 18.89 -27.80 -10.76
C ILE A 275 19.42 -28.31 -9.42
N GLU A 276 20.56 -27.78 -8.98
CA GLU A 276 21.20 -28.03 -7.68
C GLU A 276 20.95 -26.81 -6.76
N PHE A 277 20.18 -26.98 -5.69
CA PHE A 277 19.71 -25.88 -4.84
C PHE A 277 20.75 -25.33 -3.85
N ASP A 278 21.83 -26.06 -3.51
CA ASP A 278 22.83 -25.75 -2.44
C ASP A 278 22.31 -24.90 -1.25
N ARG A 279 21.23 -25.37 -0.59
CA ARG A 279 20.58 -24.72 0.58
C ARG A 279 19.90 -23.37 0.29
N HIS A 280 19.81 -22.97 -0.98
CA HIS A 280 19.04 -21.83 -1.47
C HIS A 280 17.65 -22.25 -1.97
N HIS A 281 16.80 -21.27 -2.24
CA HIS A 281 15.43 -21.48 -2.71
C HIS A 281 15.26 -20.91 -4.12
N LEU A 282 14.53 -21.63 -4.99
CA LEU A 282 14.01 -21.09 -6.24
C LEU A 282 12.51 -20.87 -6.05
N ASN A 283 12.05 -19.65 -6.26
CA ASN A 283 10.63 -19.33 -6.19
C ASN A 283 10.06 -19.11 -7.60
N LEU A 284 8.83 -19.57 -7.85
CA LEU A 284 8.13 -19.45 -9.12
C LEU A 284 6.71 -18.89 -8.86
N PHE A 285 6.58 -17.61 -8.48
CA PHE A 285 5.28 -17.03 -8.13
C PHE A 285 4.42 -16.73 -9.37
N TYR A 286 4.99 -16.16 -10.45
CA TYR A 286 4.25 -15.89 -11.69
C TYR A 286 3.80 -17.18 -12.41
N GLU A 287 2.56 -17.21 -12.91
CA GLU A 287 2.01 -18.39 -13.60
C GLU A 287 2.71 -18.72 -14.92
N SER A 288 3.35 -17.74 -15.56
CA SER A 288 4.23 -17.89 -16.73
C SER A 288 5.42 -18.80 -16.48
N ASN A 289 5.84 -18.95 -15.23
CA ASN A 289 7.11 -19.57 -14.88
C ASN A 289 6.87 -21.06 -14.60
N VAL A 290 7.17 -21.90 -15.60
CA VAL A 290 6.91 -23.34 -15.58
C VAL A 290 8.14 -24.09 -16.05
N LEU A 291 8.67 -24.98 -15.20
CA LEU A 291 9.76 -25.89 -15.54
C LEU A 291 9.24 -26.97 -16.51
N SER A 292 9.29 -26.65 -17.80
CA SER A 292 8.68 -27.45 -18.88
C SER A 292 9.74 -28.26 -19.62
N VAL A 293 9.63 -29.58 -19.58
CA VAL A 293 10.52 -30.52 -20.27
C VAL A 293 9.70 -31.47 -21.15
N THR A 294 10.24 -31.90 -22.29
CA THR A 294 9.54 -32.77 -23.24
C THR A 294 10.37 -33.97 -23.71
N GLY A 295 9.73 -34.89 -24.43
CA GLY A 295 10.39 -36.08 -24.98
C GLY A 295 11.02 -36.97 -23.90
N ALA A 296 12.26 -37.41 -24.13
CA ALA A 296 13.00 -38.31 -23.24
C ALA A 296 13.92 -37.58 -22.25
N ALA A 297 13.82 -36.25 -22.12
CA ALA A 297 14.65 -35.47 -21.23
C ALA A 297 14.19 -35.55 -19.76
N ASP A 298 15.17 -35.72 -18.88
CA ASP A 298 14.99 -35.77 -17.43
C ASP A 298 15.11 -34.37 -16.81
N LEU A 299 14.28 -34.09 -15.80
CA LEU A 299 14.40 -32.93 -14.92
C LEU A 299 14.88 -33.42 -13.55
N VAL A 300 16.11 -33.08 -13.16
CA VAL A 300 16.66 -33.45 -11.85
C VAL A 300 16.64 -32.25 -10.92
N LEU A 301 15.95 -32.36 -9.79
CA LEU A 301 15.89 -31.36 -8.73
C LEU A 301 16.63 -31.92 -7.51
N SER A 302 17.73 -31.28 -7.11
CA SER A 302 18.60 -31.82 -6.07
C SER A 302 19.19 -30.77 -5.15
N SER A 303 19.58 -31.16 -3.94
CA SER A 303 20.23 -30.29 -2.96
C SER A 303 21.55 -30.91 -2.50
N VAL A 304 22.48 -30.07 -2.04
CA VAL A 304 23.71 -30.54 -1.39
C VAL A 304 23.34 -31.23 -0.07
N PRO A 305 23.80 -32.47 0.20
CA PRO A 305 23.49 -33.16 1.46
C PRO A 305 24.19 -32.49 2.66
N ASP A 306 23.41 -31.91 3.57
CA ASP A 306 23.91 -31.41 4.86
C ASP A 306 23.41 -32.28 6.02
N ASN A 307 24.29 -32.54 7.00
CA ASN A 307 23.95 -33.17 8.27
C ASN A 307 23.45 -32.15 9.32
N SER A 308 23.54 -30.85 9.05
CA SER A 308 22.95 -29.79 9.86
C SER A 308 21.47 -29.57 9.48
N ALA A 309 20.60 -29.49 10.49
CA ALA A 309 19.15 -29.47 10.30
C ALA A 309 18.58 -28.04 10.16
N ARG A 310 19.23 -27.16 9.38
CA ARG A 310 18.91 -25.71 9.41
C ARG A 310 18.55 -25.02 8.09
N LEU A 311 19.06 -25.43 6.94
CA LEU A 311 18.49 -25.04 5.64
C LEU A 311 18.57 -26.24 4.68
N ILE A 312 17.51 -26.40 3.93
CA ILE A 312 17.37 -27.36 2.84
C ILE A 312 16.98 -26.54 1.60
N GLY A 313 17.28 -27.00 0.38
CA GLY A 313 16.84 -26.30 -0.83
C GLY A 313 15.33 -26.46 -1.09
N HIS A 314 14.63 -25.37 -1.46
CA HIS A 314 13.19 -25.42 -1.76
C HIS A 314 12.84 -24.91 -3.16
N LEU A 315 11.81 -25.50 -3.77
CA LEU A 315 11.10 -24.93 -4.93
C LEU A 315 9.71 -24.45 -4.48
N ARG A 316 9.47 -23.13 -4.35
CA ARG A 316 8.22 -22.59 -3.76
C ARG A 316 7.33 -21.79 -4.74
N PRO A 317 6.03 -22.11 -4.80
CA PRO A 317 4.95 -21.22 -5.26
C PRO A 317 3.84 -21.11 -4.18
N PRO A 318 3.56 -19.94 -3.60
CA PRO A 318 2.73 -19.83 -2.39
C PRO A 318 1.21 -19.94 -2.60
N THR A 319 0.72 -19.90 -3.84
CA THR A 319 -0.70 -19.67 -4.16
C THR A 319 -1.20 -20.36 -5.45
N ARG A 320 -0.43 -21.25 -6.08
CA ARG A 320 -0.70 -21.73 -7.45
C ARG A 320 -1.56 -23.00 -7.49
N MET A 321 -2.72 -22.95 -8.14
CA MET A 321 -3.53 -24.16 -8.42
C MET A 321 -2.94 -25.04 -9.53
N ASN A 322 -2.38 -24.42 -10.58
CA ASN A 322 -1.78 -25.10 -11.72
C ASN A 322 -0.39 -25.67 -11.38
N PRO A 323 0.04 -26.81 -11.97
CA PRO A 323 1.38 -27.35 -11.77
C PRO A 323 2.47 -26.41 -12.32
N ALA A 324 3.58 -26.25 -11.60
CA ALA A 324 4.74 -25.47 -12.06
C ALA A 324 5.87 -26.33 -12.65
N ILE A 325 5.75 -27.67 -12.58
CA ILE A 325 6.60 -28.63 -13.29
C ILE A 325 5.74 -29.33 -14.34
N ILE A 326 6.17 -29.31 -15.60
CA ILE A 326 5.51 -30.05 -16.69
C ILE A 326 6.53 -30.94 -17.39
N GLN A 327 6.29 -32.25 -17.41
CA GLN A 327 7.04 -33.22 -18.20
C GLN A 327 6.08 -33.84 -19.23
N SER A 328 6.35 -33.60 -20.51
CA SER A 328 5.45 -33.91 -21.63
C SER A 328 5.97 -35.05 -22.53
N GLY A 329 6.54 -36.10 -21.93
CA GLY A 329 7.09 -37.24 -22.66
C GLY A 329 7.38 -38.44 -21.76
N SER A 330 8.46 -39.16 -22.04
CA SER A 330 8.89 -40.36 -21.29
C SER A 330 10.01 -40.13 -20.27
N GLY A 331 10.61 -38.93 -20.26
CA GLY A 331 11.62 -38.56 -19.28
C GLY A 331 11.11 -38.52 -17.83
N ARG A 332 12.06 -38.53 -16.88
CA ARG A 332 11.82 -38.60 -15.44
C ARG A 332 12.03 -37.26 -14.77
N VAL A 333 11.06 -36.84 -13.96
CA VAL A 333 11.28 -35.82 -12.91
C VAL A 333 11.87 -36.53 -11.70
N LEU A 334 13.10 -36.20 -11.31
CA LEU A 334 13.82 -36.79 -10.19
C LEU A 334 14.04 -35.75 -9.09
N ILE A 335 13.48 -35.98 -7.91
CA ILE A 335 13.72 -35.17 -6.71
C ILE A 335 14.65 -35.98 -5.78
N THR A 336 15.87 -35.52 -5.56
CA THR A 336 16.89 -36.33 -4.86
C THR A 336 17.85 -35.51 -3.99
N ASN A 337 18.59 -36.19 -3.10
CA ASN A 337 19.51 -35.60 -2.12
C ASN A 337 18.83 -34.49 -1.28
N GLN A 338 17.74 -34.83 -0.59
CA GLN A 338 17.05 -33.98 0.39
C GLN A 338 16.36 -32.72 -0.19
N ALA A 339 16.15 -32.60 -1.51
CA ALA A 339 15.39 -31.46 -2.06
C ALA A 339 13.93 -31.43 -1.56
N VAL A 340 13.40 -30.23 -1.28
CA VAL A 340 12.00 -30.01 -0.84
C VAL A 340 11.24 -29.27 -1.94
N ILE A 341 10.19 -29.89 -2.47
CA ILE A 341 9.43 -29.34 -3.60
C ILE A 341 8.03 -28.96 -3.13
N GLU A 342 7.70 -27.67 -3.17
CA GLU A 342 6.42 -27.14 -2.70
C GLU A 342 5.43 -26.86 -3.84
N THR A 343 5.59 -27.51 -5.00
CA THR A 343 4.75 -27.29 -6.21
C THR A 343 4.04 -28.54 -6.73
N GLY A 344 2.93 -28.34 -7.45
CA GLY A 344 2.27 -29.37 -8.25
C GLY A 344 3.03 -29.67 -9.55
N ALA A 345 2.79 -30.85 -10.13
CA ALA A 345 3.48 -31.32 -11.34
C ALA A 345 2.53 -32.08 -12.28
N SER A 346 2.69 -31.94 -13.60
CA SER A 346 2.05 -32.81 -14.60
C SER A 346 3.13 -33.53 -15.39
N LEU A 347 3.19 -34.87 -15.32
CA LEU A 347 4.35 -35.64 -15.77
C LEU A 347 3.98 -37.07 -16.19
N GLN A 348 4.88 -37.81 -16.86
CA GLN A 348 4.73 -39.27 -16.97
C GLN A 348 5.46 -40.02 -15.84
N ASN A 349 6.71 -39.67 -15.57
CA ASN A 349 7.54 -40.39 -14.59
C ASN A 349 8.05 -39.44 -13.51
N LEU A 350 7.76 -39.75 -12.24
CA LEU A 350 8.28 -39.07 -11.06
C LEU A 350 9.11 -40.04 -10.25
N SER A 351 10.22 -39.56 -9.69
CA SER A 351 11.03 -40.31 -8.74
C SER A 351 11.46 -39.41 -7.59
N ILE A 352 11.30 -39.89 -6.35
CA ILE A 352 11.67 -39.17 -5.13
C ILE A 352 12.60 -40.06 -4.30
N GLU A 353 13.82 -39.59 -4.05
CA GLU A 353 14.88 -40.40 -3.45
C GLU A 353 15.61 -39.66 -2.32
N ARG A 354 16.31 -40.40 -1.45
CA ARG A 354 17.34 -39.88 -0.52
C ARG A 354 16.89 -38.72 0.40
N GLY A 355 15.82 -38.93 1.17
CA GLY A 355 15.34 -37.96 2.15
C GLY A 355 14.67 -36.71 1.55
N SER A 356 14.32 -36.74 0.27
CA SER A 356 13.66 -35.64 -0.43
C SER A 356 12.15 -35.69 -0.27
N THR A 357 11.49 -34.54 -0.34
CA THR A 357 10.04 -34.43 -0.15
C THR A 357 9.37 -33.58 -1.21
N LEU A 358 8.10 -33.88 -1.48
CA LEU A 358 7.19 -33.01 -2.21
C LEU A 358 5.99 -32.71 -1.30
N ASN A 359 5.70 -31.43 -1.04
CA ASN A 359 4.56 -31.00 -0.23
C ASN A 359 3.85 -29.77 -0.85
N ASN A 360 2.66 -29.98 -1.39
CA ASN A 360 1.81 -28.89 -1.86
C ASN A 360 0.33 -29.21 -1.61
N SER A 361 -0.33 -28.40 -0.78
CA SER A 361 -1.75 -28.52 -0.38
C SER A 361 -2.74 -27.75 -1.24
N GLN A 362 -2.28 -26.96 -2.21
CA GLN A 362 -3.08 -26.06 -3.06
C GLN A 362 -3.15 -26.49 -4.53
N SER A 363 -2.33 -27.46 -4.93
CA SER A 363 -2.19 -27.98 -6.30
C SER A 363 -2.25 -29.51 -6.30
N TYR A 364 -1.95 -30.12 -7.45
CA TYR A 364 -1.99 -31.55 -7.65
C TYR A 364 -0.79 -32.05 -8.45
N ILE A 365 -0.47 -33.33 -8.27
CA ILE A 365 0.34 -34.11 -9.21
C ILE A 365 -0.62 -34.78 -10.18
N GLU A 366 -0.34 -34.72 -11.48
CA GLU A 366 -1.04 -35.46 -12.52
C GLU A 366 -0.06 -36.36 -13.27
N VAL A 367 -0.35 -37.66 -13.27
CA VAL A 367 0.49 -38.68 -13.88
C VAL A 367 -0.15 -39.15 -15.18
N SER A 368 0.54 -38.99 -16.30
CA SER A 368 0.07 -39.46 -17.61
C SER A 368 -0.18 -40.98 -17.62
N PRO A 369 -1.10 -41.50 -18.45
CA PRO A 369 -1.34 -42.94 -18.56
C PRO A 369 -0.06 -43.74 -18.82
N ASN A 370 0.04 -44.93 -18.21
CA ASN A 370 1.26 -45.77 -18.14
C ASN A 370 2.43 -45.15 -17.35
N GLY A 371 2.25 -44.00 -16.69
CA GLY A 371 3.27 -43.34 -15.90
C GLY A 371 3.60 -44.02 -14.58
N CYS A 372 4.67 -43.57 -13.93
CA CYS A 372 5.18 -44.14 -12.69
C CYS A 372 5.50 -43.06 -11.65
N ILE A 373 5.18 -43.33 -10.39
CA ILE A 373 5.81 -42.64 -9.25
C ILE A 373 6.69 -43.65 -8.50
N GLU A 374 7.99 -43.41 -8.48
CA GLU A 374 8.95 -44.17 -7.68
C GLU A 374 9.33 -43.38 -6.42
N ILE A 375 9.15 -43.96 -5.23
CA ILE A 375 9.67 -43.38 -3.98
C ILE A 375 10.67 -44.39 -3.42
N SER A 376 11.95 -44.03 -3.37
CA SER A 376 13.00 -44.92 -2.86
C SER A 376 13.79 -44.29 -1.73
N ASN A 377 13.73 -44.90 -0.55
CA ASN A 377 14.50 -44.43 0.60
C ASN A 377 15.67 -45.36 0.89
N SER A 378 16.88 -44.80 0.80
CA SER A 378 18.14 -45.44 1.20
C SER A 378 18.68 -44.90 2.53
N ASP A 379 18.06 -43.86 3.10
CA ASP A 379 18.55 -43.10 4.25
C ASP A 379 17.56 -43.12 5.44
N ASN A 380 18.01 -42.67 6.61
CA ASN A 380 17.17 -42.58 7.83
C ASN A 380 16.27 -41.33 7.88
N ARG A 381 16.08 -40.60 6.77
CA ARG A 381 15.20 -39.41 6.67
C ARG A 381 13.90 -39.77 5.97
N ALA A 382 12.81 -39.07 6.27
CA ALA A 382 11.54 -39.27 5.57
C ALA A 382 11.69 -38.89 4.09
N THR A 383 11.18 -39.73 3.19
CA THR A 383 11.20 -39.49 1.73
C THR A 383 9.78 -39.65 1.19
N GLY A 384 9.31 -38.76 0.32
CA GLY A 384 8.04 -38.94 -0.40
C GLY A 384 7.11 -37.73 -0.43
N ILE A 385 5.80 -37.98 -0.51
CA ILE A 385 4.79 -36.99 -0.87
C ILE A 385 3.86 -36.68 0.31
N PHE A 386 3.72 -35.40 0.66
CA PHE A 386 2.94 -34.94 1.80
C PHE A 386 1.89 -33.94 1.33
N ASP A 387 0.71 -33.99 1.93
CA ASP A 387 -0.40 -33.04 1.77
C ASP A 387 -0.87 -32.72 0.32
N THR A 388 -0.42 -33.49 -0.68
CA THR A 388 -0.68 -33.27 -2.11
C THR A 388 -1.71 -34.24 -2.70
N THR A 389 -2.61 -33.68 -3.51
CA THR A 389 -3.56 -34.47 -4.32
C THR A 389 -2.83 -35.12 -5.51
N ILE A 390 -3.01 -36.43 -5.72
CA ILE A 390 -2.42 -37.14 -6.86
C ILE A 390 -3.53 -37.66 -7.79
N LYS A 391 -3.48 -37.27 -9.07
CA LYS A 391 -4.38 -37.71 -10.14
C LYS A 391 -3.67 -38.74 -11.02
N MET A 392 -4.24 -39.94 -11.12
CA MET A 392 -3.68 -41.06 -11.91
C MET A 392 -4.71 -41.63 -12.88
N PRO A 393 -4.82 -41.10 -14.11
CA PRO A 393 -5.58 -41.73 -15.19
C PRO A 393 -4.97 -43.08 -15.64
N GLY A 394 -5.82 -44.10 -15.76
CA GLY A 394 -5.49 -45.36 -16.45
C GLY A 394 -4.64 -46.31 -15.60
N ASN A 395 -3.57 -46.84 -16.21
CA ASN A 395 -2.68 -47.86 -15.66
C ASN A 395 -1.34 -47.29 -15.14
N ALA A 396 -1.35 -46.05 -14.64
CA ALA A 396 -0.22 -45.52 -13.90
C ALA A 396 -0.04 -46.28 -12.57
N TYR A 397 1.19 -46.38 -12.07
CA TYR A 397 1.50 -47.14 -10.85
C TYR A 397 2.44 -46.40 -9.91
N VAL A 398 2.39 -46.76 -8.62
CA VAL A 398 3.29 -46.23 -7.58
C VAL A 398 4.14 -47.37 -7.04
N ASN A 399 5.46 -47.17 -6.99
CA ASN A 399 6.43 -48.10 -6.45
C ASN A 399 7.12 -47.46 -5.24
N ILE A 400 6.94 -48.03 -4.05
CA ILE A 400 7.49 -47.50 -2.79
C ILE A 400 8.50 -48.51 -2.23
N THR A 401 9.74 -48.07 -1.99
CA THR A 401 10.83 -48.91 -1.51
C THR A 401 11.61 -48.25 -0.37
N GLY A 402 12.03 -49.05 0.61
CA GLY A 402 12.82 -48.59 1.77
C GLY A 402 12.01 -48.22 3.01
N SER A 403 12.68 -48.15 4.16
CA SER A 403 12.08 -47.74 5.43
C SER A 403 11.91 -46.22 5.49
N GLN A 404 10.76 -45.71 5.94
CA GLN A 404 10.42 -44.27 5.98
C GLN A 404 10.20 -43.58 4.60
N ALA A 405 9.92 -44.35 3.55
CA ALA A 405 9.21 -43.81 2.39
C ALA A 405 7.72 -43.64 2.73
N LEU A 406 7.11 -42.48 2.45
CA LEU A 406 5.78 -42.08 2.95
C LEU A 406 4.93 -41.39 1.86
N ILE A 407 3.60 -41.57 1.93
CA ILE A 407 2.59 -40.74 1.24
C ILE A 407 1.51 -40.37 2.26
N ASN A 408 1.11 -39.10 2.37
CA ASN A 408 0.07 -38.69 3.32
C ASN A 408 -1.35 -39.10 2.86
N ARG A 409 -2.27 -39.26 3.81
CA ARG A 409 -3.46 -40.13 3.70
C ARG A 409 -4.72 -39.46 3.13
N ASP A 410 -4.82 -38.13 3.15
CA ASP A 410 -6.14 -37.49 3.29
C ASP A 410 -6.82 -36.99 1.98
N LEU A 411 -6.26 -37.22 0.77
CA LEU A 411 -6.85 -36.79 -0.52
C LEU A 411 -6.71 -37.82 -1.67
N TRP A 412 -7.47 -38.94 -1.64
CA TRP A 412 -7.57 -39.90 -2.75
C TRP A 412 -8.96 -40.56 -2.85
N ASP A 413 -9.45 -40.79 -4.08
CA ASP A 413 -10.73 -41.45 -4.35
C ASP A 413 -10.60 -42.98 -4.59
N PHE A 414 -9.61 -43.43 -5.39
CA PHE A 414 -9.33 -44.83 -5.84
C PHE A 414 -7.98 -44.92 -6.67
N VAL A 415 -7.32 -46.10 -6.92
CA VAL A 415 -6.31 -46.43 -8.06
C VAL A 415 -6.27 -47.98 -8.44
N ASP A 416 -5.13 -48.74 -8.61
CA ASP A 416 -4.94 -50.27 -8.59
C ASP A 416 -3.54 -50.70 -7.96
N LEU A 417 -3.40 -51.75 -7.09
CA LEU A 417 -2.13 -52.17 -6.40
C LEU A 417 -1.72 -53.62 -6.71
N GLN A 418 -0.43 -53.83 -7.03
CA GLN A 418 0.16 -55.17 -7.17
C GLN A 418 1.38 -55.39 -6.26
N LEU A 419 1.38 -56.49 -5.51
CA LEU A 419 2.46 -56.87 -4.58
C LEU A 419 2.95 -58.30 -4.85
N ASN A 420 4.26 -58.46 -5.06
CA ASN A 420 4.87 -59.74 -5.39
C ASN A 420 5.99 -60.13 -4.41
N GLY A 421 5.98 -61.38 -3.94
CA GLY A 421 7.19 -62.08 -3.47
C GLY A 421 7.38 -62.20 -1.95
N PRO A 422 8.53 -62.74 -1.49
CA PRO A 422 8.64 -63.36 -0.17
C PRO A 422 8.63 -62.44 1.07
N GLN A 423 8.48 -61.11 0.95
CA GLN A 423 8.04 -60.25 2.06
C GLN A 423 7.00 -59.20 1.62
N ALA A 424 6.32 -59.48 0.51
CA ALA A 424 5.06 -58.88 0.09
C ALA A 424 4.16 -60.04 -0.39
N ARG A 425 3.82 -60.96 0.54
CA ARG A 425 3.36 -62.33 0.24
C ARG A 425 1.90 -62.41 -0.23
N ASN A 426 1.70 -61.85 -1.43
CA ASN A 426 0.67 -62.15 -2.43
C ASN A 426 -0.74 -61.58 -2.17
N ILE A 427 -0.96 -60.35 -2.67
CA ILE A 427 -2.23 -59.89 -3.25
C ILE A 427 -1.92 -59.47 -4.69
N VAL A 428 -2.68 -59.99 -5.66
CA VAL A 428 -2.34 -59.93 -7.11
C VAL A 428 -3.07 -58.79 -7.84
N SER A 429 -4.26 -58.43 -7.38
CA SER A 429 -4.83 -57.08 -7.39
C SER A 429 -5.99 -57.06 -6.40
N ALA A 430 -6.24 -55.92 -5.76
CA ALA A 430 -7.35 -55.75 -4.83
C ALA A 430 -7.75 -54.28 -4.74
N ILE A 431 -8.96 -54.08 -4.23
CA ILE A 431 -9.71 -52.86 -4.49
C ILE A 431 -10.12 -52.22 -3.17
N THR A 432 -9.69 -50.98 -2.92
CA THR A 432 -10.01 -50.23 -1.70
C THR A 432 -10.34 -48.77 -1.95
N THR A 433 -11.14 -48.24 -1.04
CA THR A 433 -11.41 -46.82 -0.81
C THR A 433 -10.69 -46.38 0.48
N PRO A 434 -10.66 -45.08 0.83
CA PRO A 434 -10.14 -44.64 2.12
C PRO A 434 -10.82 -45.29 3.34
N ASP A 435 -12.07 -45.75 3.20
CA ASP A 435 -12.89 -46.28 4.30
C ASP A 435 -12.64 -47.78 4.62
N ASP A 436 -12.06 -48.58 3.69
CA ASP A 436 -11.89 -50.04 3.86
C ASP A 436 -10.43 -50.53 3.75
N PHE A 437 -9.48 -49.63 3.50
CA PHE A 437 -8.05 -49.92 3.35
C PHE A 437 -7.45 -50.78 4.48
N GLU A 438 -7.70 -50.43 5.75
CA GLU A 438 -7.20 -51.21 6.90
C GLU A 438 -7.74 -52.64 6.90
N VAL A 439 -9.01 -52.84 6.54
CA VAL A 439 -9.68 -54.15 6.60
C VAL A 439 -9.14 -55.12 5.55
N VAL A 440 -8.78 -54.61 4.36
CA VAL A 440 -8.25 -55.42 3.25
C VAL A 440 -6.77 -55.77 3.45
N TYR A 441 -5.96 -54.87 3.99
CA TYR A 441 -4.50 -55.04 4.03
C TYR A 441 -3.90 -55.39 5.41
N ALA A 442 -4.61 -55.27 6.53
CA ALA A 442 -4.05 -55.51 7.88
C ALA A 442 -3.43 -56.91 8.10
N ASN A 443 -3.90 -57.95 7.40
CA ASN A 443 -3.38 -59.32 7.54
C ASN A 443 -2.04 -59.56 6.81
N SER A 444 -1.50 -58.56 6.10
CA SER A 444 -0.25 -58.68 5.32
C SER A 444 1.04 -58.49 6.13
N GLY A 445 0.94 -58.02 7.39
CA GLY A 445 2.09 -57.73 8.26
C GLY A 445 2.58 -56.27 8.21
N LEU A 446 1.90 -55.39 7.48
CA LEU A 446 2.11 -53.93 7.47
C LEU A 446 1.59 -53.27 8.77
N GLY A 447 2.27 -53.54 9.87
CA GLY A 447 1.73 -53.32 11.22
C GLY A 447 1.80 -51.89 11.77
N ASN A 448 0.69 -51.46 12.38
CA ASN A 448 0.55 -50.44 13.43
C ASN A 448 1.03 -48.99 13.07
N PRO A 449 0.11 -48.01 12.98
CA PRO A 449 0.44 -46.62 12.61
C PRO A 449 1.28 -45.84 13.64
N SER A 450 1.57 -46.41 14.81
CA SER A 450 2.55 -45.85 15.76
C SER A 450 4.02 -46.18 15.42
N SER A 451 4.25 -47.05 14.44
CA SER A 451 5.56 -47.27 13.80
C SER A 451 5.55 -46.74 12.36
N LYS A 452 6.62 -46.04 11.95
CA LYS A 452 6.75 -45.34 10.65
C LYS A 452 6.85 -46.30 9.44
N GLN A 453 5.77 -46.99 9.08
CA GLN A 453 5.62 -47.76 7.84
C GLN A 453 4.20 -47.62 7.30
N SER A 454 3.95 -46.58 6.50
CA SER A 454 2.67 -46.37 5.80
C SER A 454 2.84 -46.61 4.30
N ILE A 455 2.34 -47.74 3.82
CA ILE A 455 2.20 -48.04 2.39
C ILE A 455 0.72 -47.97 2.05
N GLY A 456 0.34 -47.02 1.20
CA GLY A 456 -0.80 -47.14 0.30
C GLY A 456 -0.30 -47.51 -1.10
N ILE A 457 -1.15 -47.75 -2.07
CA ILE A 457 -2.54 -47.29 -2.29
C ILE A 457 -3.26 -48.32 -3.21
N SER A 458 -4.64 -48.38 -3.31
CA SER A 458 -5.41 -48.54 -4.62
C SER A 458 -6.84 -49.24 -4.71
N ALA A 459 -7.47 -49.36 -5.93
CA ALA A 459 -8.88 -49.73 -6.26
C ALA A 459 -9.23 -50.60 -7.55
N PHE A 460 -10.25 -50.26 -8.41
CA PHE A 460 -11.53 -51.02 -8.69
C PHE A 460 -11.82 -51.85 -10.00
N ASN A 461 -12.54 -52.99 -9.84
CA ASN A 461 -13.55 -53.54 -10.79
C ASN A 461 -14.66 -54.42 -10.11
N GLY A 462 -15.96 -54.06 -10.19
CA GLY A 462 -17.13 -54.91 -9.85
C GLY A 462 -18.00 -54.58 -8.60
N ASN A 463 -19.04 -53.75 -8.75
CA ASN A 463 -20.22 -53.53 -7.87
C ASN A 463 -20.03 -53.61 -6.33
N ALA A 464 -19.85 -52.46 -5.67
CA ALA A 464 -19.95 -52.33 -4.22
C ALA A 464 -21.39 -52.58 -3.67
N PRO A 465 -21.54 -53.17 -2.47
CA PRO A 465 -22.84 -53.26 -1.80
C PRO A 465 -23.38 -51.86 -1.45
N PRO A 466 -24.72 -51.67 -1.39
CA PRO A 466 -25.30 -50.36 -1.15
C PRO A 466 -24.92 -49.83 0.24
N ARG A 467 -24.18 -48.71 0.28
CA ARG A 467 -23.76 -48.05 1.52
C ARG A 467 -24.97 -47.78 2.44
N PRO A 468 -24.84 -48.02 3.76
CA PRO A 468 -25.93 -47.85 4.72
C PRO A 468 -26.41 -46.40 4.78
N LEU A 469 -27.64 -46.25 5.26
CA LEU A 469 -28.37 -44.99 5.34
C LEU A 469 -28.48 -44.54 6.81
N TYR A 470 -27.99 -43.35 7.12
CA TYR A 470 -28.02 -42.75 8.46
C TYR A 470 -28.80 -41.43 8.43
N THR A 471 -29.37 -41.01 9.57
CA THR A 471 -30.14 -39.75 9.65
C THR A 471 -29.26 -38.60 10.15
N LEU A 472 -29.41 -37.44 9.53
CA LEU A 472 -28.85 -36.16 9.99
C LEU A 472 -29.95 -35.37 10.69
N SER A 473 -29.69 -34.90 11.91
CA SER A 473 -30.56 -33.94 12.60
C SER A 473 -29.79 -32.65 12.81
N ILE A 474 -30.43 -31.50 12.52
CA ILE A 474 -29.83 -30.17 12.70
C ILE A 474 -30.73 -29.33 13.62
N ALA A 475 -30.14 -28.66 14.60
CA ALA A 475 -30.85 -27.82 15.56
C ALA A 475 -30.16 -26.45 15.75
N PRO A 476 -30.92 -25.33 15.83
CA PRO A 476 -30.37 -24.03 16.17
C PRO A 476 -30.11 -23.88 17.68
N ASN A 477 -29.12 -23.04 18.04
CA ASN A 477 -28.82 -22.66 19.42
C ASN A 477 -28.30 -21.20 19.49
N PRO A 478 -29.03 -20.25 20.12
CA PRO A 478 -30.35 -20.40 20.72
C PRO A 478 -31.44 -20.74 19.68
N SER A 479 -32.60 -21.22 20.13
CA SER A 479 -33.68 -21.65 19.24
C SER A 479 -34.28 -20.52 18.38
N GLN A 480 -34.16 -19.27 18.83
CA GLN A 480 -34.57 -18.07 18.09
C GLN A 480 -33.52 -17.63 17.06
N GLY A 481 -32.27 -18.11 17.15
CA GLY A 481 -31.13 -17.51 16.42
C GLY A 481 -31.11 -17.79 14.92
N GLY A 482 -31.76 -18.85 14.45
CA GLY A 482 -31.82 -19.16 13.02
C GLY A 482 -32.64 -20.40 12.69
N ASN A 483 -32.79 -20.65 11.39
CA ASN A 483 -33.59 -21.72 10.82
C ASN A 483 -32.72 -22.67 9.98
N PRO A 484 -31.86 -23.51 10.60
CA PRO A 484 -30.85 -24.24 9.85
C PRO A 484 -31.48 -25.34 8.98
N THR A 485 -31.00 -25.41 7.75
CA THR A 485 -31.44 -26.34 6.70
C THR A 485 -30.26 -27.19 6.23
N PRO A 486 -30.52 -28.26 5.46
CA PRO A 486 -31.78 -28.96 5.31
C PRO A 486 -32.03 -29.94 6.47
N ARG A 487 -33.28 -30.01 6.94
CA ARG A 487 -33.74 -31.08 7.84
C ARG A 487 -33.97 -32.35 7.02
N LEU A 488 -32.90 -33.12 6.81
CA LEU A 488 -32.92 -34.24 5.86
C LEU A 488 -33.45 -35.56 6.43
N GLY A 489 -33.95 -36.37 5.49
CA GLY A 489 -34.11 -37.80 5.68
C GLY A 489 -32.77 -38.55 5.66
N PRO A 490 -32.80 -39.89 5.51
CA PRO A 490 -31.59 -40.70 5.52
C PRO A 490 -30.62 -40.37 4.37
N ILE A 491 -29.35 -40.10 4.72
CA ILE A 491 -28.21 -39.87 3.84
C ILE A 491 -27.33 -41.12 3.82
N ARG A 492 -26.74 -41.48 2.67
CA ARG A 492 -25.82 -42.62 2.58
C ARG A 492 -24.49 -42.29 3.25
N GLN A 493 -23.89 -43.26 3.93
CA GLN A 493 -22.54 -43.14 4.48
C GLN A 493 -21.54 -42.69 3.40
N GLY A 494 -20.71 -41.71 3.74
CA GLY A 494 -19.75 -41.08 2.84
C GLY A 494 -20.34 -40.14 1.78
N SER A 495 -21.67 -40.01 1.67
CA SER A 495 -22.30 -39.00 0.82
C SER A 495 -22.35 -37.64 1.51
N THR A 496 -22.22 -36.59 0.70
CA THR A 496 -22.26 -35.20 1.12
C THR A 496 -23.66 -34.59 1.00
N THR A 497 -23.88 -33.50 1.72
CA THR A 497 -25.00 -32.60 1.53
C THR A 497 -24.61 -31.18 1.95
N THR A 498 -25.22 -30.18 1.35
CA THR A 498 -25.08 -28.79 1.81
C THR A 498 -25.92 -28.59 3.05
N ILE A 499 -25.37 -27.97 4.10
CA ILE A 499 -26.11 -27.44 5.25
C ILE A 499 -25.96 -25.92 5.27
N ALA A 500 -27.00 -25.20 5.68
CA ALA A 500 -27.06 -23.74 5.73
C ALA A 500 -27.66 -23.28 7.06
N ALA A 501 -27.07 -22.26 7.69
CA ALA A 501 -27.43 -21.81 9.02
C ALA A 501 -28.72 -20.97 9.03
N ASN A 502 -28.88 -20.08 8.04
CA ASN A 502 -30.02 -19.16 7.89
C ASN A 502 -30.33 -18.43 9.22
N PRO A 503 -29.46 -17.53 9.70
CA PRO A 503 -29.73 -16.72 10.89
C PRO A 503 -31.04 -15.92 10.73
N ASN A 504 -31.72 -15.69 11.85
CA ASN A 504 -32.90 -14.82 11.90
C ASN A 504 -32.48 -13.36 12.13
N GLU A 505 -33.38 -12.42 11.84
CA GLU A 505 -33.17 -10.99 12.08
C GLU A 505 -32.78 -10.74 13.56
N GLY A 506 -31.74 -9.91 13.77
CA GLY A 506 -31.15 -9.66 15.09
C GLY A 506 -30.15 -10.73 15.56
N TYR A 507 -29.79 -11.73 14.74
CA TYR A 507 -28.79 -12.74 15.08
C TYR A 507 -27.76 -12.92 13.95
N ARG A 508 -26.55 -13.34 14.29
CA ARG A 508 -25.52 -13.79 13.34
C ARG A 508 -25.07 -15.21 13.67
N PHE A 509 -24.69 -15.95 12.62
CA PHE A 509 -24.13 -17.28 12.77
C PHE A 509 -22.69 -17.24 13.30
N VAL A 510 -22.32 -18.20 14.15
CA VAL A 510 -20.99 -18.30 14.77
C VAL A 510 -20.25 -19.52 14.24
N HIS A 511 -20.76 -20.73 14.49
CA HIS A 511 -20.16 -21.97 14.00
C HIS A 511 -21.08 -23.19 14.04
N TRP A 512 -20.65 -24.26 13.35
CA TRP A 512 -21.26 -25.59 13.36
C TRP A 512 -20.59 -26.53 14.36
N GLU A 513 -21.38 -27.23 15.17
CA GLU A 513 -20.93 -28.28 16.09
C GLU A 513 -21.49 -29.64 15.70
N ILE A 514 -20.65 -30.69 15.67
CA ILE A 514 -21.11 -32.08 15.60
C ILE A 514 -21.26 -32.57 17.04
N ILE A 515 -22.49 -32.79 17.48
CA ILE A 515 -22.86 -33.22 18.84
C ILE A 515 -22.72 -34.74 18.99
N SER A 516 -23.05 -35.49 17.95
CA SER A 516 -22.86 -36.94 17.83
C SER A 516 -22.77 -37.33 16.35
N GLY A 517 -22.16 -38.47 16.02
CA GLY A 517 -21.95 -38.89 14.62
C GLY A 517 -20.51 -39.25 14.29
N ARG A 518 -20.06 -40.46 14.68
CA ARG A 518 -18.74 -41.01 14.36
C ARG A 518 -18.42 -40.95 12.87
N GLY A 519 -17.29 -40.36 12.53
CA GLY A 519 -16.80 -40.23 11.15
C GLY A 519 -17.51 -39.15 10.31
N SER A 520 -18.52 -38.46 10.87
CA SER A 520 -19.14 -37.32 10.21
C SER A 520 -18.21 -36.11 10.22
N ARG A 521 -18.23 -35.32 9.15
CA ARG A 521 -17.37 -34.14 8.98
C ARG A 521 -18.14 -32.98 8.37
N ILE A 522 -17.68 -31.77 8.66
CA ILE A 522 -18.17 -30.51 8.08
C ILE A 522 -16.93 -29.84 7.47
N ALA A 523 -17.02 -29.46 6.19
CA ALA A 523 -15.88 -28.95 5.42
C ALA A 523 -15.33 -27.63 6.00
N ASP A 524 -16.23 -26.67 6.23
CA ASP A 524 -15.95 -25.41 6.92
C ASP A 524 -16.99 -25.25 8.05
N LYS A 525 -16.54 -25.11 9.30
CA LYS A 525 -17.43 -24.95 10.46
C LYS A 525 -17.86 -23.50 10.71
N SER A 526 -17.17 -22.52 10.13
CA SER A 526 -17.45 -21.09 10.23
C SER A 526 -18.32 -20.57 9.09
N ALA A 527 -18.34 -21.24 7.93
CA ALA A 527 -19.20 -20.85 6.82
C ALA A 527 -20.70 -21.09 7.12
N GLU A 528 -21.52 -20.05 6.95
CA GLU A 528 -22.98 -20.15 7.11
C GLU A 528 -23.59 -21.24 6.23
N THR A 529 -23.06 -21.43 5.03
CA THR A 529 -23.42 -22.52 4.12
C THR A 529 -22.18 -23.36 3.83
N THR A 530 -22.24 -24.65 4.14
CA THR A 530 -21.08 -25.55 4.12
C THR A 530 -21.47 -26.97 3.72
N THR A 531 -20.47 -27.82 3.44
CA THR A 531 -20.70 -29.23 3.08
C THR A 531 -20.54 -30.13 4.30
N PHE A 532 -21.62 -30.83 4.66
CA PHE A 532 -21.62 -31.93 5.61
C PHE A 532 -21.39 -33.26 4.89
N THR A 533 -20.60 -34.17 5.47
CA THR A 533 -20.50 -35.57 5.01
C THR A 533 -20.96 -36.53 6.09
N MET A 534 -21.81 -37.49 5.71
CA MET A 534 -22.36 -38.48 6.63
C MET A 534 -21.34 -39.55 7.01
N GLY A 535 -21.12 -39.73 8.31
CA GLY A 535 -20.30 -40.78 8.90
C GLY A 535 -21.00 -42.15 9.00
N SER A 536 -20.57 -42.95 9.98
CA SER A 536 -20.98 -44.36 10.16
C SER A 536 -22.12 -44.58 11.16
N GLU A 537 -22.81 -43.52 11.60
CA GLU A 537 -23.94 -43.58 12.52
C GLU A 537 -24.86 -42.35 12.38
N ARG A 538 -26.01 -42.36 13.08
CA ARG A 538 -26.90 -41.18 13.16
C ARG A 538 -26.11 -39.99 13.69
N THR A 539 -26.25 -38.85 13.03
CA THR A 539 -25.50 -37.62 13.34
C THR A 539 -26.42 -36.51 13.79
N GLU A 540 -26.02 -35.80 14.85
CA GLU A 540 -26.70 -34.60 15.33
C GLU A 540 -25.74 -33.42 15.27
N VAL A 541 -26.16 -32.37 14.55
CA VAL A 541 -25.41 -31.14 14.30
C VAL A 541 -26.16 -29.96 14.92
N ARG A 542 -25.41 -28.99 15.43
CA ARG A 542 -25.93 -27.74 15.97
C ARG A 542 -25.37 -26.56 15.20
N ALA A 543 -26.24 -25.62 14.83
CA ALA A 543 -25.86 -24.28 14.39
C ALA A 543 -25.85 -23.37 15.62
N VAL A 544 -24.74 -22.68 15.87
CA VAL A 544 -24.60 -21.71 16.96
C VAL A 544 -24.77 -20.30 16.41
N TYR A 545 -25.55 -19.47 17.10
CA TYR A 545 -25.81 -18.07 16.76
C TYR A 545 -25.62 -17.19 18.00
N GLU A 546 -25.36 -15.91 17.77
CA GLU A 546 -25.35 -14.88 18.80
C GLU A 546 -26.22 -13.69 18.40
N GLU A 547 -26.73 -12.96 19.39
CA GLU A 547 -27.57 -11.78 19.19
C GLU A 547 -26.72 -10.58 18.76
N VAL A 548 -27.16 -9.89 17.72
CA VAL A 548 -26.48 -8.73 17.15
C VAL A 548 -27.01 -7.48 17.85
N GLN A 549 -26.16 -6.85 18.67
CA GLN A 549 -26.47 -5.57 19.29
C GLN A 549 -26.14 -4.42 18.34
N PHE A 550 -27.01 -3.40 18.32
CA PHE A 550 -26.87 -2.22 17.48
C PHE A 550 -26.59 -0.99 18.35
N GLY A 551 -25.67 -0.14 17.88
CA GLY A 551 -25.42 1.19 18.42
C GLY A 551 -26.07 2.27 17.55
N GLU A 552 -26.23 3.48 18.11
CA GLU A 552 -26.76 4.64 17.42
C GLU A 552 -25.73 5.77 17.35
N VAL A 553 -25.62 6.41 16.19
CA VAL A 553 -24.86 7.65 15.99
C VAL A 553 -25.83 8.76 15.61
N HIS A 554 -25.95 9.77 16.49
CA HIS A 554 -26.83 10.93 16.34
C HIS A 554 -26.04 12.07 15.74
N VAL A 555 -26.32 12.38 14.47
CA VAL A 555 -25.60 13.42 13.71
C VAL A 555 -26.40 14.70 13.73
N ARG A 556 -25.79 15.78 14.22
CA ARG A 556 -26.39 17.11 14.32
C ARG A 556 -25.56 18.13 13.56
N HIS A 557 -26.26 19.05 12.90
CA HIS A 557 -25.69 20.16 12.16
C HIS A 557 -26.23 21.45 12.81
N VAL A 558 -25.38 22.16 13.53
CA VAL A 558 -25.76 23.28 14.40
C VAL A 558 -25.11 24.60 13.99
N ASP A 559 -25.74 25.71 14.34
CA ASP A 559 -25.11 27.03 14.32
C ASP A 559 -24.11 27.17 15.50
N LYS A 560 -23.38 28.29 15.55
CA LYS A 560 -22.41 28.56 16.63
C LYS A 560 -23.10 28.71 17.99
N GLU A 561 -24.39 29.00 17.98
CA GLU A 561 -25.26 29.13 19.14
C GLU A 561 -25.84 27.77 19.61
N GLY A 562 -25.55 26.67 18.90
CA GLY A 562 -25.94 25.29 19.24
C GLY A 562 -27.34 24.87 18.77
N GLY A 563 -28.04 25.74 18.02
CA GLY A 563 -29.34 25.47 17.42
C GLY A 563 -29.22 24.59 16.18
N ASN A 564 -30.10 23.59 16.04
CA ASN A 564 -30.11 22.72 14.86
C ASN A 564 -30.56 23.51 13.61
N ILE A 565 -29.72 23.52 12.57
CA ILE A 565 -30.01 24.20 11.29
C ILE A 565 -30.83 23.28 10.37
N VAL A 566 -30.59 21.98 10.43
CA VAL A 566 -31.36 20.94 9.74
C VAL A 566 -31.78 19.85 10.73
N SER A 567 -32.75 19.03 10.35
CA SER A 567 -33.18 17.87 11.14
C SER A 567 -32.00 16.95 11.47
N PRO A 568 -31.81 16.55 12.74
CA PRO A 568 -30.83 15.53 13.11
C PRO A 568 -31.04 14.21 12.37
N GLU A 569 -29.95 13.48 12.18
CA GLU A 569 -29.97 12.14 11.58
C GLU A 569 -29.56 11.10 12.62
N VAL A 570 -30.11 9.89 12.52
CA VAL A 570 -29.71 8.75 13.34
C VAL A 570 -29.22 7.66 12.40
N ILE A 571 -27.98 7.24 12.57
CA ILE A 571 -27.36 6.13 11.86
C ILE A 571 -27.32 4.95 12.84
N THR A 572 -27.79 3.79 12.41
CA THR A 572 -27.73 2.53 13.18
C THR A 572 -26.73 1.57 12.55
N GLY A 573 -25.99 0.84 13.37
CA GLY A 573 -25.02 -0.17 12.93
C GLY A 573 -24.66 -1.14 14.04
N VAL A 574 -24.00 -2.25 13.71
CA VAL A 574 -23.63 -3.26 14.71
C VAL A 574 -22.53 -2.72 15.61
N ILE A 575 -22.63 -2.96 16.92
CA ILE A 575 -21.60 -2.54 17.87
C ILE A 575 -20.24 -3.14 17.50
N GLY A 576 -19.24 -2.28 17.34
CA GLY A 576 -17.91 -2.63 16.86
C GLY A 576 -17.68 -2.47 15.34
N ASP A 577 -18.73 -2.26 14.53
CA ASP A 577 -18.56 -1.85 13.12
C ASP A 577 -18.14 -0.38 13.05
N SER A 578 -17.41 0.00 11.99
CA SER A 578 -17.00 1.39 11.77
C SER A 578 -18.13 2.24 11.20
N TYR A 579 -18.27 3.48 11.68
CA TYR A 579 -19.12 4.51 11.05
C TYR A 579 -18.27 5.66 10.47
N GLU A 580 -18.83 6.32 9.47
CA GLU A 580 -18.33 7.56 8.91
C GLU A 580 -19.51 8.50 8.64
N THR A 581 -19.34 9.77 9.03
CA THR A 581 -20.31 10.84 8.80
C THR A 581 -19.66 11.93 7.95
N ALA A 582 -20.48 12.75 7.29
CA ALA A 582 -20.00 13.88 6.49
C ALA A 582 -20.77 15.16 6.84
N ALA A 583 -20.08 16.29 6.68
CA ALA A 583 -20.72 17.60 6.70
C ALA A 583 -21.67 17.73 5.51
N LYS A 584 -22.84 18.34 5.73
CA LYS A 584 -23.78 18.70 4.67
C LYS A 584 -23.45 20.06 4.08
N GLU A 585 -23.71 20.24 2.80
CA GLU A 585 -23.87 21.57 2.20
C GLU A 585 -25.25 22.11 2.62
N ILE A 586 -25.26 23.24 3.32
CA ILE A 586 -26.49 23.87 3.83
C ILE A 586 -26.58 25.28 3.23
N PRO A 587 -27.64 25.62 2.46
CA PRO A 587 -27.79 26.95 1.87
C PRO A 587 -27.68 28.07 2.90
N ASN A 588 -26.92 29.12 2.58
CA ASN A 588 -26.60 30.28 3.43
C ASN A 588 -25.70 30.01 4.65
N TYR A 589 -25.10 28.82 4.75
CA TYR A 589 -24.12 28.50 5.78
C TYR A 589 -22.82 27.95 5.18
N TYR A 590 -21.72 28.11 5.92
CA TYR A 590 -20.43 27.47 5.68
C TYR A 590 -20.06 26.60 6.89
N LEU A 591 -19.34 25.50 6.65
CA LEU A 591 -18.84 24.64 7.71
C LEU A 591 -17.75 25.39 8.50
N PHE A 592 -17.94 25.52 9.82
CA PHE A 592 -17.02 26.21 10.72
C PHE A 592 -16.13 25.21 11.48
N GLU A 593 -16.71 24.11 12.00
CA GLU A 593 -15.99 23.08 12.74
C GLU A 593 -16.43 21.67 12.34
N THR A 594 -15.46 20.78 12.12
CA THR A 594 -15.68 19.35 11.89
C THR A 594 -15.38 18.58 13.19
N PRO A 595 -16.30 17.73 13.68
CA PRO A 595 -16.10 16.98 14.91
C PRO A 595 -14.99 15.94 14.75
N VAL A 596 -14.16 15.77 15.79
CA VAL A 596 -13.07 14.77 15.79
C VAL A 596 -13.58 13.33 15.72
N ASN A 597 -14.80 13.07 16.17
CA ASN A 597 -15.51 11.79 16.08
C ASN A 597 -16.40 11.68 14.83
N ALA A 598 -16.10 12.40 13.74
CA ALA A 598 -16.77 12.20 12.44
C ALA A 598 -16.61 10.77 11.89
N LYS A 599 -15.58 10.03 12.37
CA LYS A 599 -15.35 8.61 12.12
C LYS A 599 -15.09 7.90 13.45
N GLY A 600 -15.56 6.66 13.59
CA GLY A 600 -15.39 5.87 14.80
C GLY A 600 -15.97 4.46 14.65
N PHE A 601 -16.28 3.82 15.77
CA PHE A 601 -16.99 2.54 15.82
C PHE A 601 -18.30 2.68 16.59
N PHE A 602 -19.34 1.93 16.23
CA PHE A 602 -20.60 1.93 16.99
C PHE A 602 -20.37 1.37 18.40
N GLU A 603 -20.85 2.07 19.42
CA GLU A 603 -20.76 1.70 20.83
C GLU A 603 -22.13 1.32 21.41
N THR A 604 -22.16 0.83 22.67
CA THR A 604 -23.42 0.55 23.39
C THR A 604 -24.19 1.80 23.76
N ASP A 605 -23.48 2.90 24.04
CA ASP A 605 -24.06 4.18 24.38
C ASP A 605 -24.19 5.04 23.09
N PRO A 606 -25.28 5.81 22.91
CA PRO A 606 -25.45 6.65 21.72
C PRO A 606 -24.35 7.71 21.57
N ILE A 607 -23.81 7.83 20.37
CA ILE A 607 -22.71 8.74 20.05
C ILE A 607 -23.25 10.01 19.39
N GLU A 608 -22.96 11.18 19.95
CA GLU A 608 -23.29 12.48 19.35
C GLU A 608 -22.14 12.97 18.43
N VAL A 609 -22.45 13.27 17.18
CA VAL A 609 -21.53 13.84 16.19
C VAL A 609 -22.06 15.20 15.74
N ILE A 610 -21.37 16.27 16.11
CA ILE A 610 -21.87 17.65 15.95
C ILE A 610 -20.98 18.43 14.97
N TYR A 611 -21.55 18.79 13.83
CA TYR A 611 -20.95 19.72 12.86
C TYR A 611 -21.42 21.14 13.15
N VAL A 612 -20.49 22.08 13.31
CA VAL A 612 -20.80 23.50 13.62
C VAL A 612 -20.64 24.34 12.35
N TYR A 613 -21.59 25.24 12.11
CA TYR A 613 -21.67 26.08 10.93
C TYR A 613 -21.73 27.57 11.29
N GLY A 614 -21.19 28.43 10.43
CA GLY A 614 -21.42 29.87 10.44
C GLY A 614 -22.35 30.30 9.28
N LYS A 615 -23.06 31.42 9.41
CA LYS A 615 -23.84 31.98 8.29
C LYS A 615 -22.94 32.72 7.32
N ASN A 616 -23.20 32.55 6.01
CA ASN A 616 -22.52 33.31 4.97
C ASN A 616 -22.70 34.83 5.17
N PRO A 617 -21.75 35.68 4.74
CA PRO A 617 -21.95 37.14 4.71
C PRO A 617 -23.19 37.51 3.88
N VAL A 618 -23.84 38.64 4.21
CA VAL A 618 -24.93 39.19 3.39
C VAL A 618 -24.34 40.05 2.29
N ALA A 619 -24.88 39.96 1.08
CA ALA A 619 -24.46 40.84 -0.02
C ALA A 619 -24.90 42.29 0.25
N PRO A 620 -24.13 43.31 -0.20
CA PRO A 620 -24.62 44.68 -0.19
C PRO A 620 -25.86 44.82 -1.09
N VAL A 621 -26.89 45.52 -0.61
CA VAL A 621 -28.08 45.90 -1.38
C VAL A 621 -28.06 47.38 -1.74
N ASP A 622 -28.88 47.77 -2.71
CA ASP A 622 -28.95 49.14 -3.21
C ASP A 622 -29.52 50.09 -2.13
N PRO A 623 -28.81 51.17 -1.76
CA PRO A 623 -29.30 52.10 -0.74
C PRO A 623 -30.53 52.90 -1.18
N LEU A 624 -30.89 52.89 -2.47
CA LEU A 624 -32.13 53.47 -3.00
C LEU A 624 -33.24 52.42 -3.22
N ASP A 625 -32.89 51.14 -3.36
CA ASP A 625 -33.82 50.02 -3.58
C ASP A 625 -33.37 48.75 -2.79
N PRO A 626 -33.71 48.64 -1.49
CA PRO A 626 -33.19 47.59 -0.60
C PRO A 626 -33.54 46.13 -0.98
N ASP A 627 -34.40 45.92 -1.98
CA ASP A 627 -34.74 44.60 -2.51
C ASP A 627 -33.74 44.11 -3.59
N VAL A 628 -32.79 44.96 -4.01
CA VAL A 628 -31.83 44.68 -5.10
C VAL A 628 -30.41 44.54 -4.56
N GLU A 629 -29.77 43.39 -4.79
CA GLU A 629 -28.33 43.19 -4.50
C GLU A 629 -27.44 43.97 -5.48
N VAL A 630 -26.36 44.57 -4.97
CA VAL A 630 -25.41 45.40 -5.73
C VAL A 630 -23.95 45.12 -5.36
N ASN A 631 -23.03 45.61 -6.18
CA ASN A 631 -21.59 45.44 -5.99
C ASN A 631 -20.87 46.80 -5.87
N PRO A 632 -20.70 47.39 -4.68
CA PRO A 632 -20.06 48.70 -4.53
C PRO A 632 -18.56 48.71 -4.91
N GLU A 633 -18.05 49.83 -5.41
CA GLU A 633 -16.67 49.94 -5.96
C GLU A 633 -15.52 49.91 -4.92
N ASN A 634 -15.84 50.10 -3.64
CA ASN A 634 -14.91 50.42 -2.55
C ASN A 634 -15.21 49.57 -1.30
N LYS A 635 -15.51 48.28 -1.50
CA LYS A 635 -15.80 47.33 -0.41
C LYS A 635 -14.71 47.35 0.66
N PRO A 636 -15.07 47.57 1.95
CA PRO A 636 -14.11 47.54 3.04
C PRO A 636 -13.62 46.11 3.31
N ASP A 637 -12.45 45.98 3.93
CA ASP A 637 -11.96 44.70 4.45
C ASP A 637 -12.84 44.26 5.64
N LEU A 638 -13.75 43.33 5.37
CA LEU A 638 -14.63 42.75 6.38
C LEU A 638 -14.03 41.45 6.97
N PRO A 639 -14.30 41.12 8.24
CA PRO A 639 -13.88 39.85 8.82
C PRO A 639 -14.39 38.65 8.00
N PRO A 640 -13.58 37.62 7.71
CA PRO A 640 -13.96 36.51 6.83
C PRO A 640 -15.09 35.64 7.41
N HIS A 641 -15.31 35.72 8.72
CA HIS A 641 -16.31 34.97 9.47
C HIS A 641 -17.21 35.91 10.26
N GLN A 642 -18.08 36.62 9.54
CA GLN A 642 -19.17 37.36 10.16
C GLN A 642 -20.19 36.40 10.78
N ASP A 643 -20.92 36.88 11.79
CA ASP A 643 -21.86 36.06 12.54
C ASP A 643 -23.33 36.35 12.16
N THR A 644 -24.26 35.89 12.99
CA THR A 644 -25.69 36.20 12.88
C THR A 644 -26.01 37.69 13.00
N LEU A 645 -25.14 38.52 13.58
CA LEU A 645 -25.20 39.99 13.57
C LEU A 645 -23.95 40.56 12.86
N SER A 646 -24.12 41.33 11.78
CA SER A 646 -23.03 41.74 10.88
C SER A 646 -23.12 43.19 10.38
N ILE A 647 -21.96 43.79 10.06
CA ILE A 647 -21.85 44.96 9.17
C ILE A 647 -21.50 44.41 7.79
N ASP A 648 -22.40 44.57 6.83
CA ASP A 648 -22.27 43.94 5.51
C ASP A 648 -21.56 44.85 4.49
N PHE A 649 -21.63 46.17 4.69
CA PHE A 649 -20.97 47.17 3.85
C PHE A 649 -20.82 48.51 4.59
N VAL A 650 -19.77 49.27 4.24
CA VAL A 650 -19.55 50.66 4.64
C VAL A 650 -18.90 51.42 3.48
N SER A 651 -19.48 52.53 3.06
CA SER A 651 -18.90 53.43 2.05
C SER A 651 -17.59 54.08 2.53
N SER A 652 -16.56 54.08 1.67
CA SER A 652 -15.34 54.86 1.89
C SER A 652 -15.48 56.27 1.32
N PHE A 653 -15.41 57.29 2.17
CA PHE A 653 -15.60 58.70 1.77
C PHE A 653 -14.39 59.24 0.97
N ASN A 654 -14.62 59.53 -0.33
CA ASN A 654 -13.59 60.03 -1.24
C ASN A 654 -13.85 61.50 -1.61
N PHE A 655 -13.06 62.43 -1.09
CA PHE A 655 -13.19 63.87 -1.34
C PHE A 655 -12.56 64.34 -2.68
N GLY A 656 -11.91 63.44 -3.43
CA GLY A 656 -11.27 63.74 -4.71
C GLY A 656 -10.10 64.71 -4.62
N GLN A 657 -9.71 65.28 -5.77
CA GLN A 657 -8.69 66.32 -5.83
C GLN A 657 -9.34 67.69 -5.57
N GLN A 658 -8.82 68.44 -4.59
CA GLN A 658 -9.39 69.71 -4.16
C GLN A 658 -8.37 70.85 -4.21
N ALA A 659 -8.84 72.06 -4.49
CA ALA A 659 -8.01 73.26 -4.49
C ALA A 659 -7.89 73.84 -3.08
N ILE A 660 -6.65 74.00 -2.59
CA ILE A 660 -6.33 74.58 -1.27
C ILE A 660 -6.99 75.95 -1.11
N SER A 661 -7.58 76.19 0.06
CA SER A 661 -8.27 77.44 0.41
C SER A 661 -7.57 78.13 1.58
N ALA A 662 -7.33 79.43 1.46
CA ALA A 662 -6.87 80.29 2.57
C ALA A 662 -8.01 80.76 3.50
N LYS A 663 -9.21 80.21 3.33
CA LYS A 663 -10.41 80.42 4.14
C LYS A 663 -11.01 79.06 4.50
N GLU A 664 -11.82 79.03 5.56
CA GLU A 664 -12.62 77.85 5.88
C GLU A 664 -13.44 77.41 4.67
N ARG A 665 -13.42 76.12 4.37
CA ARG A 665 -14.09 75.53 3.22
C ARG A 665 -14.50 74.09 3.52
N THR A 666 -15.71 73.75 3.10
CA THR A 666 -16.21 72.37 3.08
C THR A 666 -15.96 71.76 1.71
N TYR A 667 -15.43 70.55 1.70
CA TYR A 667 -15.29 69.70 0.52
C TYR A 667 -16.20 68.50 0.68
N TYR A 668 -17.05 68.20 -0.30
CA TYR A 668 -17.97 67.08 -0.20
C TYR A 668 -17.34 65.79 -0.73
N ALA A 669 -17.69 64.67 -0.11
CA ALA A 669 -17.31 63.35 -0.60
C ALA A 669 -18.09 63.05 -1.88
N LYS A 670 -17.45 62.31 -2.80
CA LYS A 670 -18.14 61.76 -3.96
C LYS A 670 -19.24 60.78 -3.51
N PRO A 671 -20.33 60.65 -4.29
CA PRO A 671 -21.30 59.59 -4.11
C PRO A 671 -20.68 58.19 -4.20
N GLN A 672 -21.38 57.22 -3.63
CA GLN A 672 -21.04 55.82 -3.75
C GLN A 672 -21.35 55.34 -5.18
N ARG A 673 -20.38 54.71 -5.85
CA ARG A 673 -20.58 54.09 -7.17
C ARG A 673 -20.65 52.57 -7.06
N LEU A 674 -21.32 51.96 -8.04
CA LEU A 674 -21.49 50.53 -8.17
C LEU A 674 -20.57 49.98 -9.28
N LEU A 675 -20.36 48.67 -9.28
CA LEU A 675 -19.64 47.92 -10.30
C LEU A 675 -20.63 47.16 -11.18
N ASN A 676 -20.34 47.11 -12.47
CA ASN A 676 -21.02 46.27 -13.45
C ASN A 676 -20.68 44.78 -13.22
N ALA A 677 -21.41 43.89 -13.90
CA ALA A 677 -21.20 42.44 -13.81
C ALA A 677 -19.81 41.97 -14.31
N ASP A 678 -19.10 42.79 -15.09
CA ASP A 678 -17.72 42.55 -15.53
C ASP A 678 -16.65 43.13 -14.57
N GLY A 679 -17.07 43.76 -13.47
CA GLY A 679 -16.20 44.41 -12.49
C GLY A 679 -15.76 45.84 -12.86
N SER A 680 -16.19 46.39 -14.00
CA SER A 680 -15.94 47.81 -14.32
C SER A 680 -16.83 48.74 -13.48
N ILE A 681 -16.40 49.98 -13.27
CA ILE A 681 -17.20 50.98 -12.55
C ILE A 681 -18.41 51.40 -13.40
N ASN A 682 -19.59 51.45 -12.80
CA ASN A 682 -20.78 52.06 -13.39
C ASN A 682 -20.69 53.59 -13.25
N GLU A 683 -20.51 54.28 -14.38
CA GLU A 683 -20.42 55.75 -14.45
C GLU A 683 -21.78 56.46 -14.61
N ILE A 684 -22.88 55.70 -14.73
CA ILE A 684 -24.23 56.23 -15.01
C ILE A 684 -25.02 56.42 -13.72
N GLU A 685 -24.80 55.55 -12.74
CA GLU A 685 -25.64 55.42 -11.56
C GLU A 685 -24.86 55.61 -10.25
N GLU A 686 -25.03 56.79 -9.67
CA GLU A 686 -24.51 57.14 -8.35
C GLU A 686 -25.53 56.80 -7.24
N ARG A 687 -25.02 56.62 -6.01
CA ARG A 687 -25.78 56.29 -4.81
C ARG A 687 -25.34 57.14 -3.61
N PRO A 688 -26.23 57.39 -2.64
CA PRO A 688 -25.84 57.93 -1.34
C PRO A 688 -24.73 57.09 -0.69
N ASN A 689 -23.83 57.74 0.06
CA ASN A 689 -22.89 57.01 0.91
C ASN A 689 -23.67 56.29 2.03
N TYR A 690 -23.37 55.02 2.30
CA TYR A 690 -24.19 54.21 3.21
C TYR A 690 -23.41 53.18 4.02
N ILE A 691 -24.07 52.67 5.05
CA ILE A 691 -23.70 51.51 5.86
C ILE A 691 -24.84 50.50 5.76
N GLN A 692 -24.50 49.22 5.68
CA GLN A 692 -25.46 48.12 5.77
C GLN A 692 -25.17 47.25 6.99
N ILE A 693 -26.22 46.92 7.73
CA ILE A 693 -26.20 46.10 8.94
C ILE A 693 -27.24 44.98 8.76
N SER A 694 -26.92 43.76 9.16
CA SER A 694 -27.89 42.65 9.19
C SER A 694 -27.97 41.99 10.56
N ASP A 695 -29.17 41.95 11.16
CA ASP A 695 -29.46 41.10 12.32
C ASP A 695 -30.30 39.89 11.91
N ARG A 696 -29.61 38.75 11.80
CA ARG A 696 -30.12 37.44 11.42
C ARG A 696 -30.08 36.46 12.60
N ARG A 697 -29.97 36.97 13.84
CA ARG A 697 -30.11 36.16 15.07
C ARG A 697 -31.51 35.57 15.16
N ILE A 698 -31.63 34.44 15.84
CA ILE A 698 -32.92 33.84 16.19
C ILE A 698 -33.62 34.64 17.31
N PRO A 699 -34.96 34.71 17.37
CA PRO A 699 -35.67 35.69 18.20
C PRO A 699 -35.26 35.74 19.68
N HIS A 700 -34.92 34.60 20.30
CA HIS A 700 -34.54 34.53 21.71
C HIS A 700 -33.12 35.01 22.02
N LEU A 701 -32.31 35.37 21.02
CA LEU A 701 -30.96 35.95 21.16
C LEU A 701 -30.91 37.43 20.74
N ARG A 702 -32.05 38.03 20.37
CA ARG A 702 -32.15 39.43 19.89
C ARG A 702 -32.33 40.42 21.04
N HIS A 703 -31.31 40.54 21.88
CA HIS A 703 -31.29 41.50 23.00
C HIS A 703 -30.96 42.95 22.58
N GLY A 704 -31.19 43.29 21.30
CA GLY A 704 -30.82 44.59 20.72
C GLY A 704 -29.38 44.65 20.19
N TRP A 705 -29.04 45.79 19.58
CA TRP A 705 -27.70 46.10 19.04
C TRP A 705 -27.50 47.63 18.91
N GLN A 706 -26.25 48.08 18.91
CA GLN A 706 -25.90 49.48 18.60
C GLN A 706 -24.82 49.53 17.51
N LEU A 707 -24.90 50.54 16.65
CA LEU A 707 -23.84 50.91 15.71
C LEU A 707 -23.19 52.21 16.17
N ALA A 708 -21.87 52.23 16.25
CA ALA A 708 -21.08 53.41 16.55
C ALA A 708 -19.94 53.61 15.55
N VAL A 709 -19.50 54.84 15.38
CA VAL A 709 -18.32 55.22 14.58
C VAL A 709 -17.31 55.98 15.43
N THR A 710 -16.03 55.75 15.18
CA THR A 710 -14.92 56.53 15.73
C THR A 710 -13.98 56.91 14.59
N GLN A 711 -13.79 58.20 14.33
CA GLN A 711 -12.65 58.64 13.51
C GLN A 711 -11.39 58.46 14.38
N LYS A 712 -10.49 57.54 14.03
CA LYS A 712 -9.36 57.17 14.92
C LYS A 712 -8.36 58.31 15.14
N GLU A 713 -8.11 59.09 14.09
CA GLU A 713 -7.09 60.13 14.06
C GLU A 713 -7.43 61.22 13.02
N GLN A 714 -6.77 62.37 13.08
CA GLN A 714 -7.01 63.44 12.11
C GLN A 714 -6.55 63.01 10.70
N PHE A 715 -7.14 63.62 9.66
CA PHE A 715 -6.64 63.49 8.29
C PHE A 715 -5.15 63.86 8.23
N LYS A 716 -4.31 62.91 7.79
CA LYS A 716 -2.85 63.08 7.74
C LYS A 716 -2.27 62.67 6.39
N THR A 717 -1.15 63.26 6.02
CA THR A 717 -0.33 62.80 4.88
C THR A 717 0.51 61.58 5.26
N GLN A 718 1.13 60.92 4.26
CA GLN A 718 2.10 59.84 4.50
C GLN A 718 3.29 60.30 5.37
N ASN A 719 3.64 61.60 5.30
CA ASN A 719 4.70 62.22 6.08
C ASN A 719 4.25 62.66 7.49
N GLY A 720 2.98 62.44 7.86
CA GLY A 720 2.43 62.76 9.17
C GLY A 720 1.93 64.20 9.35
N PHE A 721 1.77 64.98 8.28
CA PHE A 721 1.17 66.32 8.38
C PHE A 721 -0.34 66.23 8.53
N GLU A 722 -0.89 66.70 9.66
CA GLU A 722 -2.32 66.66 9.96
C GLU A 722 -3.08 67.92 9.50
N LEU A 723 -4.32 67.73 9.02
CA LEU A 723 -5.31 68.81 8.85
C LEU A 723 -5.90 69.22 10.20
N ILE A 724 -5.08 69.86 11.04
CA ILE A 724 -5.45 70.23 12.42
C ILE A 724 -6.73 71.08 12.43
N GLY A 725 -7.74 70.60 13.15
CA GLY A 725 -9.05 71.24 13.30
C GLY A 725 -10.06 70.95 12.18
N ALA A 726 -9.71 70.14 11.17
CA ALA A 726 -10.67 69.65 10.19
C ALA A 726 -11.71 68.72 10.83
N ARG A 727 -12.95 68.78 10.34
CA ARG A 727 -14.10 68.04 10.90
C ARG A 727 -14.91 67.42 9.79
N ILE A 728 -15.35 66.17 9.99
CA ILE A 728 -16.28 65.48 9.11
C ILE A 728 -17.69 65.79 9.56
N HIS A 729 -18.54 66.16 8.62
CA HIS A 729 -19.94 66.49 8.77
C HIS A 729 -20.77 65.44 8.02
N LEU A 730 -21.76 64.86 8.70
CA LEU A 730 -22.68 63.88 8.17
C LEU A 730 -24.11 64.42 8.31
N ALA A 731 -24.86 64.41 7.21
CA ALA A 731 -26.19 65.02 7.11
C ALA A 731 -27.17 64.17 6.27
N ASN A 732 -28.44 64.58 6.26
CA ASN A 732 -29.53 64.01 5.46
C ASN A 732 -29.67 62.50 5.72
N GLN A 733 -29.77 62.13 7.00
CA GLN A 733 -29.66 60.73 7.41
C GLN A 733 -30.98 59.99 7.26
N GLU A 734 -30.92 58.79 6.67
CA GLU A 734 -32.11 57.96 6.51
C GLU A 734 -31.82 56.48 6.79
N LEU A 735 -32.79 55.81 7.39
CA LEU A 735 -32.83 54.36 7.56
C LEU A 735 -33.79 53.78 6.54
N VAL A 736 -33.34 52.76 5.80
CA VAL A 736 -34.10 52.10 4.74
C VAL A 736 -33.96 50.58 4.90
N SER A 737 -35.04 49.85 4.64
CA SER A 737 -35.03 48.38 4.60
C SER A 737 -36.16 47.89 3.69
N SER A 738 -36.02 46.69 3.13
CA SER A 738 -37.11 45.96 2.48
C SER A 738 -38.19 45.53 3.49
N HIS A 739 -37.86 45.49 4.79
CA HIS A 739 -38.73 44.98 5.85
C HIS A 739 -38.87 46.02 6.98
N TRP A 740 -39.79 46.97 6.84
CA TRP A 740 -39.95 48.14 7.73
C TRP A 740 -40.51 47.87 9.14
N ASN A 741 -40.47 46.63 9.63
CA ASN A 741 -41.02 46.27 10.93
C ASN A 741 -40.00 46.56 12.05
N ASN A 742 -40.40 47.35 13.04
CA ASN A 742 -39.60 47.72 14.21
C ASN A 742 -38.18 48.23 13.85
N PRO A 743 -38.05 49.36 13.15
CA PRO A 743 -36.75 49.90 12.76
C PRO A 743 -35.86 50.26 13.97
N PRO A 744 -34.52 50.22 13.81
CA PRO A 744 -33.61 50.84 14.76
C PRO A 744 -33.82 52.37 14.79
N SER A 745 -33.32 53.01 15.83
CA SER A 745 -33.48 54.44 16.07
C SER A 745 -32.18 55.22 15.90
N ILE A 746 -32.23 56.36 15.18
CA ILE A 746 -31.10 57.26 14.99
C ILE A 746 -30.84 58.04 16.29
N GLN A 747 -29.61 58.00 16.79
CA GLN A 747 -29.16 58.56 18.08
C GLN A 747 -28.48 59.93 17.97
N VAL A 748 -28.48 60.51 16.77
CA VAL A 748 -27.83 61.77 16.43
C VAL A 748 -28.83 62.72 15.76
N PRO A 749 -28.63 64.05 15.85
CA PRO A 749 -29.40 64.98 15.04
C PRO A 749 -29.12 64.76 13.55
N ASP A 750 -30.05 65.17 12.69
CA ASP A 750 -30.01 64.99 11.24
C ASP A 750 -28.70 65.48 10.59
N SER A 751 -28.08 66.52 11.15
CA SER A 751 -26.72 66.95 10.80
C SER A 751 -25.82 66.96 12.04
N PHE A 752 -24.66 66.31 12.00
CA PHE A 752 -23.68 66.29 13.10
C PHE A 752 -22.23 66.25 12.60
N GLU A 753 -21.30 66.60 13.50
CA GLU A 753 -19.85 66.52 13.25
C GLU A 753 -19.22 65.33 13.99
N LEU A 754 -18.23 64.68 13.37
CA LEU A 754 -17.33 63.72 14.01
C LEU A 754 -16.11 64.44 14.58
N ILE A 755 -15.68 64.02 15.76
CA ILE A 755 -14.48 64.52 16.44
C ILE A 755 -13.46 63.38 16.49
N PRO A 756 -12.22 63.55 15.98
CA PRO A 756 -11.17 62.54 16.06
C PRO A 756 -10.94 62.03 17.49
N GLY A 757 -10.81 60.72 17.65
CA GLY A 757 -10.65 60.03 18.93
C GLY A 757 -11.93 59.84 19.75
N HIS A 758 -13.08 60.40 19.35
CA HIS A 758 -14.35 60.27 20.08
C HIS A 758 -15.30 59.29 19.39
N LYS A 759 -15.69 58.24 20.13
CA LYS A 759 -16.75 57.31 19.71
C LYS A 759 -18.12 58.00 19.72
N ARG A 760 -18.88 57.82 18.64
CA ARG A 760 -20.23 58.34 18.46
C ARG A 760 -21.19 57.19 18.12
N THR A 761 -22.14 56.89 19.00
CA THR A 761 -23.27 56.00 18.67
C THR A 761 -24.19 56.67 17.66
N LEU A 762 -24.54 55.96 16.59
CA LEU A 762 -25.36 56.45 15.48
C LEU A 762 -26.74 55.79 15.48
N LEU A 763 -26.78 54.47 15.67
CA LEU A 763 -28.02 53.68 15.68
C LEU A 763 -28.12 52.87 16.97
N LEU A 764 -29.36 52.68 17.44
CA LEU A 764 -29.72 51.79 18.53
C LEU A 764 -30.98 51.00 18.17
N ALA A 765 -30.89 49.68 18.24
CA ALA A 765 -32.02 48.76 18.20
C ALA A 765 -32.26 48.21 19.61
N ASP A 766 -33.44 48.45 20.17
CA ASP A 766 -33.90 47.83 21.41
C ASP A 766 -34.34 46.35 21.19
N GLU A 767 -34.79 45.69 22.25
CA GLU A 767 -35.33 44.33 22.19
C GLU A 767 -36.52 44.26 21.21
N ASN A 768 -36.44 43.35 20.22
CA ASN A 768 -37.38 43.20 19.09
C ASN A 768 -37.35 44.31 18.01
N GLN A 769 -36.34 45.19 18.00
CA GLN A 769 -36.06 46.12 16.89
C GLN A 769 -34.88 45.63 16.04
N GLY A 770 -34.77 46.17 14.82
CA GLY A 770 -33.59 46.02 13.98
C GLY A 770 -33.35 44.60 13.44
N GLU A 771 -34.39 43.77 13.34
CA GLU A 771 -34.35 42.47 12.65
C GLU A 771 -34.17 42.66 11.14
N GLY A 772 -33.40 41.77 10.50
CA GLY A 772 -33.18 41.79 9.06
C GLY A 772 -32.09 42.78 8.66
N THR A 773 -32.09 43.15 7.38
CA THR A 773 -31.08 44.03 6.78
C THR A 773 -31.54 45.48 6.80
N TRP A 774 -30.68 46.36 7.32
CA TRP A 774 -30.91 47.79 7.49
C TRP A 774 -29.81 48.58 6.79
N ILE A 775 -30.24 49.52 5.95
CA ILE A 775 -29.38 50.49 5.27
C ILE A 775 -29.48 51.80 6.02
N TYR A 776 -28.34 52.37 6.39
CA TYR A 776 -28.24 53.71 6.96
C TYR A 776 -27.45 54.58 5.98
N ARG A 777 -28.17 55.46 5.28
CA ARG A 777 -27.67 56.28 4.16
C ARG A 777 -27.55 57.76 4.52
N PHE A 778 -26.60 58.44 3.89
CA PHE A 778 -26.39 59.89 3.97
C PHE A 778 -26.80 60.51 2.62
N GLY A 779 -28.03 61.00 2.58
CA GLY A 779 -28.65 61.62 1.40
C GLY A 779 -29.56 60.71 0.59
N ASP A 780 -30.18 61.33 -0.40
CA ASP A 780 -31.08 60.81 -1.41
C ASP A 780 -30.57 61.22 -2.83
N PRO A 781 -31.27 60.94 -3.94
CA PRO A 781 -30.82 61.34 -5.28
C PRO A 781 -30.58 62.86 -5.48
N ASP A 782 -31.24 63.71 -4.69
CA ASP A 782 -31.11 65.17 -4.78
C ASP A 782 -29.97 65.71 -3.89
N THR A 783 -29.62 65.00 -2.81
CA THR A 783 -28.70 65.47 -1.75
C THR A 783 -27.42 64.64 -1.58
N LEU A 784 -27.26 63.51 -2.28
CA LEU A 784 -26.09 62.61 -2.16
C LEU A 784 -24.72 63.27 -2.41
N ASN A 785 -24.68 64.40 -3.11
CA ASN A 785 -23.47 65.19 -3.39
C ASN A 785 -23.07 66.17 -2.28
N GLU A 786 -23.93 66.39 -1.28
CA GLU A 786 -23.71 67.39 -0.20
C GLU A 786 -23.88 66.81 1.22
N SER A 787 -24.19 65.51 1.34
CA SER A 787 -24.53 64.87 2.62
C SER A 787 -23.34 64.43 3.48
N VAL A 788 -22.13 64.33 2.89
CA VAL A 788 -20.89 63.99 3.59
C VAL A 788 -19.84 65.06 3.28
N GLY A 789 -19.49 65.89 4.25
CA GLY A 789 -18.60 67.03 4.09
C GLY A 789 -17.35 66.97 4.97
N LEU A 790 -16.20 67.39 4.45
CA LEU A 790 -14.97 67.66 5.20
C LEU A 790 -14.76 69.17 5.28
N THR A 791 -15.02 69.76 6.44
CA THR A 791 -14.78 71.18 6.70
C THR A 791 -13.35 71.38 7.20
N VAL A 792 -12.53 72.07 6.41
CA VAL A 792 -11.14 72.43 6.75
C VAL A 792 -11.11 73.91 7.16
N PRO A 793 -10.70 74.24 8.41
CA PRO A 793 -10.69 75.62 8.89
C PRO A 793 -9.53 76.41 8.29
N ALA A 794 -9.66 77.75 8.24
CA ALA A 794 -8.60 78.65 7.76
C ALA A 794 -7.29 78.59 8.57
N THR A 795 -7.31 77.97 9.75
CA THR A 795 -6.16 77.78 10.64
C THR A 795 -5.38 76.49 10.38
N ALA A 796 -5.90 75.59 9.53
CA ALA A 796 -5.19 74.36 9.17
C ALA A 796 -3.99 74.68 8.27
N ALA A 797 -2.82 74.13 8.60
CA ALA A 797 -1.66 74.17 7.71
C ALA A 797 -1.85 73.09 6.63
N VAL A 798 -2.20 73.50 5.41
CA VAL A 798 -2.50 72.59 4.29
C VAL A 798 -1.34 72.58 3.29
N GLU A 799 -0.79 71.40 3.04
CA GLU A 799 0.18 71.12 2.00
C GLU A 799 -0.51 70.52 0.76
N ALA A 800 0.15 70.58 -0.39
CA ALA A 800 -0.37 70.01 -1.64
C ALA A 800 -0.03 68.51 -1.75
N ASP A 801 -0.63 67.71 -0.87
CA ASP A 801 -0.37 66.27 -0.70
C ASP A 801 -1.69 65.48 -0.51
N HIS A 802 -1.59 64.15 -0.45
CA HIS A 802 -2.72 63.24 -0.23
C HIS A 802 -2.97 63.00 1.27
N TYR A 803 -4.21 63.24 1.72
CA TYR A 803 -4.62 63.11 3.12
C TYR A 803 -5.58 61.94 3.33
N THR A 804 -5.33 61.12 4.34
CA THR A 804 -6.18 59.98 4.72
C THR A 804 -6.48 59.96 6.22
N THR A 805 -7.59 59.31 6.60
CA THR A 805 -7.94 58.95 7.98
C THR A 805 -8.63 57.59 7.98
N THR A 806 -8.75 56.97 9.15
CA THR A 806 -9.44 55.68 9.33
C THR A 806 -10.64 55.87 10.25
N PHE A 807 -11.81 55.41 9.79
CA PHE A 807 -13.00 55.24 10.61
C PHE A 807 -13.07 53.81 11.12
N GLU A 808 -13.25 53.66 12.43
CA GLU A 808 -13.59 52.39 13.06
C GLU A 808 -15.08 52.34 13.30
N TRP A 809 -15.73 51.34 12.71
CA TRP A 809 -17.15 51.08 12.83
C TRP A 809 -17.34 49.88 13.77
N GLU A 810 -18.11 50.09 14.83
CA GLU A 810 -18.34 49.09 15.87
C GLU A 810 -19.83 48.75 15.92
N LEU A 811 -20.14 47.48 15.66
CA LEU A 811 -21.45 46.89 15.88
C LEU A 811 -21.36 45.98 17.10
N SER A 812 -22.15 46.27 18.13
CA SER A 812 -22.12 45.50 19.39
C SER A 812 -23.53 45.12 19.81
N SER A 813 -23.73 43.88 20.25
CA SER A 813 -24.94 43.48 20.99
C SER A 813 -25.05 44.26 22.30
N VAL A 814 -26.23 44.83 22.58
CA VAL A 814 -26.51 45.39 23.90
C VAL A 814 -26.83 44.22 24.84
N PRO A 815 -26.19 44.08 26.01
CA PRO A 815 -26.58 43.05 26.98
C PRO A 815 -27.99 43.35 27.49
N GLY A 816 -28.85 42.33 27.51
CA GLY A 816 -30.11 42.42 28.25
C GLY A 816 -29.84 42.66 29.74
N ASN A 817 -30.50 43.65 30.33
CA ASN A 817 -30.49 43.84 31.78
C ASN A 817 -31.33 42.72 32.43
N TYR A 818 -30.67 41.62 32.80
CA TYR A 818 -31.22 40.55 33.64
C TYR A 818 -31.11 40.87 35.14
#